data_AF-A0A421JD12-F1
#
_entry.id   AF-A0A421JD12-F1
#
_cell.length_a   1.000
_cell.length_b   1.000
_cell.length_c   1.000
_cell.angle_alpha   90.00
_cell.angle_beta   90.00
_cell.angle_gamma   90.00
#
_symmetry.space_group_name_H-M   'P 1'
#
loop_
_entity.id
_entity.type
_entity.pdbx_description
1 polymer ?
#
loop_
_entity_poly.entity_id
_entity_poly.type
_entity_poly.pdbx_seq_one_letter_code
_entity_poly.pdbx_strand_id
1 'polypeptide(L)'
;MRLLLPLLVFVASVWPGVAAEYHFDVAESVRLGSFDENHAGGVEHSSNRSLLWGPYRSALYFGVRPRIPRSLLSGLMWYNIDNYGGVGNIRHFYEQGDKMGKANWIRYDPRFGGTQVIEDLECHITLHIDFVKSSDGLSWATKVRAVPHAGFENVKTAFVWYSGLEGETDTADPFAPSRNGVINLDTPKKPNGYTGTITLSGGSEELGLFELSINDGPSSNKHPKTSKLVDRELSPRKTHHLSMIVPDDSVWMARDIFITMLQESVQELVERFGTLDGIPPEQAYILRDMHKFEGNLHLVQKMYQGACEFDVVFSNAETPETDKITFDNLKEKIVEMTLKVNSKFDEHFKLQPPFEDQGYKEFAQEIVSGLLGGITYMYGDHLVDRDTVLDEDSFENLKLQGTSEGPHELFTLVPSRPFFPRGFLWDEGFHVLPLLAYDSDLVLDILQSWFKLIDDEGWIAREQILGPEARSRVPEEFQVQSPQIVNPPTLMMAFTYLLSHFDSAGDVNEPQNVDESSYSEPGQVIMNHPELLVSYTKDIYPKLRTHFLWFRRTQQGYIEEFDRGQNPEGYRWRGRTQTHSLASGLDDYPRALPADVAELNVDLLSWVGVMTRSMIQMAKVLDLKDDQAEYEKIYKDITENLDHLHWSPEEKTYCDVSLDEDEDNVKVCHKGYISLFPFLTKMIPPSDTEKLSSIVDLIKDPEELWSEYGIRSLSKSSELYRTGENYWRSPIWMPINYLVLDALKHYHNASNDAKLNETIAATYKQLRENLVKNVYQEWKRTGFVWEQYDDISGTAQRAKNFLGWTSSVRVAAQSGAVSNPVQQVEPFLKAVLSSLDLQYQSPTSSYPSVEAYATQFAKQIKTQSAVIVNGKPISPGTTNAKLEFQKKWLTTPLTTHQLNSYDCHIIPGTGTMVINASGKVRFDESGRSKLGETPDLVQTPSSNTRTRPEWGAWFGFNLNMVVDETMMQNVEEVVNTFNYRFTFKPEDSVIQF
;
A
#
# COMPACT_ATOMS: atom_id res chain seq x y z
N MET A 1 18.76 35.09 18.55
CA MET A 1 20.16 35.13 19.03
C MET A 1 20.31 36.08 20.23
N ARG A 2 19.87 35.62 21.41
CA ARG A 2 20.15 36.11 22.78
C ARG A 2 19.24 35.29 23.71
N LEU A 3 19.58 34.03 23.98
CA LEU A 3 19.02 33.18 25.05
C LEU A 3 19.66 31.76 25.15
N LEU A 4 20.85 31.53 24.57
CA LEU A 4 21.53 30.22 24.56
C LEU A 4 22.66 30.08 25.61
N LEU A 5 22.67 30.92 26.65
CA LEU A 5 23.74 30.93 27.66
C LEU A 5 23.46 30.21 28.99
N PRO A 6 22.22 29.88 29.43
CA PRO A 6 22.04 29.17 30.70
C PRO A 6 22.13 27.64 30.59
N LEU A 7 21.89 27.04 29.41
CA LEU A 7 21.84 25.58 29.26
C LEU A 7 23.24 24.92 29.28
N LEU A 8 24.28 25.66 28.86
CA LEU A 8 25.66 25.18 28.78
C LEU A 8 26.37 25.11 30.14
N VAL A 9 25.84 25.76 31.19
CA VAL A 9 26.52 25.84 32.50
C VAL A 9 26.12 24.69 33.44
N PHE A 10 24.99 24.01 33.21
CA PHE A 10 24.55 22.92 34.08
C PHE A 10 25.22 21.58 33.77
N VAL A 11 25.51 21.31 32.49
CA VAL A 11 26.12 20.03 32.04
C VAL A 11 27.60 19.90 32.44
N ALA A 12 28.30 21.00 32.78
CA ALA A 12 29.73 21.00 33.05
C ALA A 12 30.12 20.84 34.55
N SER A 13 29.17 20.66 35.47
CA SER A 13 29.44 20.79 36.92
C SER A 13 29.38 19.49 37.74
N VAL A 14 29.16 18.32 37.12
CA VAL A 14 29.15 17.03 37.82
C VAL A 14 30.19 16.08 37.22
N TRP A 15 31.47 16.37 37.47
CA TRP A 15 32.58 15.39 37.63
C TRP A 15 33.95 16.09 37.52
N PRO A 16 34.74 16.14 38.61
CA PRO A 16 36.19 16.25 38.50
C PRO A 16 36.87 14.94 38.95
N GLY A 17 37.34 14.19 37.95
CA GLY A 17 38.67 13.57 37.87
C GLY A 17 39.12 12.52 38.89
N VAL A 18 39.46 11.33 38.38
CA VAL A 18 40.77 10.71 38.64
C VAL A 18 41.26 10.06 37.33
N ALA A 19 42.41 10.51 36.86
CA ALA A 19 43.18 9.87 35.81
C ALA A 19 43.93 8.66 36.38
N ALA A 20 43.74 7.49 35.80
CA ALA A 20 44.66 6.37 35.88
C ALA A 20 44.60 5.60 34.54
N GLU A 21 45.73 5.56 33.85
CA GLU A 21 45.94 4.69 32.69
C GLU A 21 45.70 3.23 33.09
N TYR A 22 44.68 2.61 32.48
CA TYR A 22 44.60 1.16 32.32
C TYR A 22 44.22 0.89 30.88
N HIS A 23 45.15 0.31 30.12
CA HIS A 23 44.85 -0.37 28.87
C HIS A 23 43.95 -1.57 29.20
N PHE A 24 42.73 -1.55 28.68
CA PHE A 24 41.88 -2.73 28.57
C PHE A 24 41.41 -2.81 27.12
N ASP A 25 41.73 -3.93 26.48
CA ASP A 25 41.16 -4.36 25.20
C ASP A 25 39.63 -4.30 25.31
N VAL A 26 39.01 -3.46 24.50
CA VAL A 26 37.57 -3.51 24.26
C VAL A 26 37.34 -4.63 23.25
N ALA A 27 37.13 -5.83 23.78
CA ALA A 27 36.48 -6.90 23.05
C ALA A 27 35.09 -6.41 22.60
N GLU A 28 34.81 -6.69 21.33
CA GLU A 28 33.53 -6.65 20.63
C GLU A 28 32.30 -6.72 21.56
N SER A 29 31.73 -5.55 21.87
CA SER A 29 30.30 -5.47 22.14
C SER A 29 29.59 -5.50 20.79
N VAL A 30 28.90 -6.62 20.53
CA VAL A 30 28.06 -6.89 19.37
C VAL A 30 27.17 -5.68 19.08
N ARG A 31 27.58 -4.85 18.11
CA ARG A 31 26.67 -4.01 17.35
C ARG A 31 25.89 -4.96 16.46
N LEU A 32 24.58 -5.11 16.71
CA LEU A 32 23.66 -5.60 15.69
C LEU A 32 23.72 -4.60 14.53
N GLY A 33 24.47 -4.98 13.51
CA GLY A 33 24.81 -4.13 12.38
C GLY A 33 23.57 -3.67 11.64
N SER A 34 23.37 -2.36 11.64
CA SER A 34 22.79 -1.65 10.50
C SER A 34 23.67 -1.89 9.27
N PHE A 35 23.01 -2.05 8.13
CA PHE A 35 23.55 -2.31 6.79
C PHE A 35 24.90 -1.64 6.48
N ASP A 36 25.72 -2.36 5.72
CA ASP A 36 27.02 -1.93 5.18
C ASP A 36 26.99 -0.48 4.66
N GLU A 37 27.79 0.38 5.27
CA GLU A 37 27.82 1.84 5.06
C GLU A 37 28.40 2.30 3.70
N ASN A 38 28.60 1.41 2.73
CA ASN A 38 29.20 1.79 1.45
C ASN A 38 28.27 1.46 0.27
N HIS A 39 27.62 2.51 -0.24
CA HIS A 39 26.92 2.68 -1.53
C HIS A 39 25.38 2.67 -1.52
N ALA A 40 24.68 2.11 -0.52
CA ALA A 40 23.20 2.15 -0.42
C ALA A 40 22.64 3.19 0.58
N GLY A 41 23.49 3.78 1.43
CA GLY A 41 23.06 4.58 2.58
C GLY A 41 22.29 5.86 2.28
N GLY A 42 22.50 6.52 1.13
CA GLY A 42 21.82 7.78 0.80
C GLY A 42 20.32 7.61 0.49
N VAL A 43 19.95 6.53 -0.20
CA VAL A 43 18.56 6.23 -0.61
C VAL A 43 17.74 5.75 0.58
N GLU A 44 18.30 4.79 1.32
CA GLU A 44 17.67 4.23 2.52
C GLU A 44 17.44 5.34 3.57
N HIS A 45 18.42 6.24 3.74
CA HIS A 45 18.29 7.38 4.64
C HIS A 45 17.21 8.37 4.21
N SER A 46 17.13 8.72 2.91
CA SER A 46 16.08 9.62 2.38
C SER A 46 14.68 9.01 2.47
N SER A 47 14.51 7.74 2.10
CA SER A 47 13.22 7.04 2.21
C SER A 47 12.76 6.93 3.67
N ASN A 48 13.64 6.49 4.58
CA ASN A 48 13.33 6.38 6.00
C ASN A 48 12.96 7.72 6.63
N ARG A 49 13.64 8.81 6.27
CA ARG A 49 13.26 10.16 6.73
C ARG A 49 11.88 10.58 6.24
N SER A 50 11.58 10.33 4.96
CA SER A 50 10.27 10.67 4.40
C SER A 50 9.13 9.90 5.06
N LEU A 51 9.38 8.70 5.59
CA LEU A 51 8.40 7.85 6.27
C LEU A 51 8.51 7.88 7.80
N LEU A 52 9.42 8.67 8.38
CA LEU A 52 9.69 8.70 9.83
C LEU A 52 8.42 9.03 10.62
N TRP A 53 7.78 10.15 10.28
CA TRP A 53 6.58 10.64 10.94
C TRP A 53 5.32 10.34 10.13
N GLY A 54 4.29 9.88 10.84
CA GLY A 54 2.96 9.73 10.30
C GLY A 54 1.91 9.52 11.39
N PRO A 55 0.62 9.55 11.03
CA PRO A 55 -0.49 9.10 11.87
C PRO A 55 -0.47 7.57 12.12
N TYR A 56 0.68 7.01 12.47
CA TYR A 56 0.95 5.57 12.58
C TYR A 56 0.42 4.92 13.87
N ARG A 57 -0.60 5.53 14.48
CA ARG A 57 -1.40 4.94 15.56
C ARG A 57 -2.80 4.72 15.03
N SER A 58 -2.91 3.85 14.03
CA SER A 58 -4.11 3.75 13.19
C SER A 58 -5.36 3.26 13.93
N ALA A 59 -5.19 2.65 15.13
CA ALA A 59 -6.25 2.34 16.09
C ALA A 59 -7.02 3.57 16.60
N LEU A 60 -6.41 4.76 16.54
CA LEU A 60 -7.03 6.02 16.94
C LEU A 60 -7.72 6.68 15.76
N TYR A 61 -8.72 7.52 16.04
CA TYR A 61 -9.25 8.44 15.02
C TYR A 61 -8.16 9.34 14.45
N PHE A 62 -7.29 9.87 15.32
CA PHE A 62 -6.08 10.57 14.92
C PHE A 62 -5.01 10.48 16.01
N GLY A 63 -3.88 9.86 15.68
CA GLY A 63 -2.72 9.73 16.56
C GLY A 63 -1.43 9.66 15.75
N VAL A 64 -0.41 10.40 16.20
CA VAL A 64 0.86 10.59 15.48
C VAL A 64 1.98 9.98 16.31
N ARG A 65 2.86 9.23 15.66
CA ARG A 65 4.10 8.70 16.25
C ARG A 65 5.18 8.58 15.18
N PRO A 66 6.46 8.61 15.57
CA PRO A 66 7.54 8.25 14.66
C PRO A 66 7.67 6.72 14.55
N ARG A 67 8.33 6.25 13.49
CA ARG A 67 8.84 4.86 13.36
C ARG A 67 10.08 4.65 14.25
N ILE A 68 9.94 4.96 15.54
CA ILE A 68 10.98 4.83 16.56
C ILE A 68 10.36 4.13 17.79
N PRO A 69 11.01 3.07 18.33
CA PRO A 69 10.59 2.43 19.57
C PRO A 69 10.46 3.43 20.73
N ARG A 70 9.51 3.22 21.65
CA ARG A 70 9.36 4.00 22.90
C ARG A 70 9.68 5.49 22.75
N SER A 71 8.94 6.17 21.87
CA SER A 71 9.20 7.55 21.47
C SER A 71 8.01 8.46 21.77
N LEU A 72 7.95 9.64 21.13
CA LEU A 72 6.87 10.59 21.31
C LEU A 72 5.55 10.06 20.69
N LEU A 73 4.57 9.79 21.54
CA LEU A 73 3.21 9.46 21.13
C LEU A 73 2.31 10.67 21.31
N SER A 74 1.55 11.02 20.28
CA SER A 74 0.53 12.08 20.36
C SER A 74 -0.83 11.61 19.86
N GLY A 75 -1.90 12.27 20.31
CA GLY A 75 -3.24 11.99 19.81
C GLY A 75 -4.29 13.04 20.17
N LEU A 76 -5.41 12.95 19.46
CA LEU A 76 -6.55 13.83 19.61
C LEU A 76 -7.73 13.09 20.25
N MET A 77 -8.40 13.75 21.19
CA MET A 77 -9.69 13.33 21.74
C MET A 77 -10.70 14.46 21.62
N TRP A 78 -11.99 14.12 21.51
CA TRP A 78 -13.06 15.11 21.58
C TRP A 78 -14.35 14.55 22.15
N TYR A 79 -15.19 15.43 22.69
CA TYR A 79 -16.51 15.08 23.20
C TYR A 79 -17.44 16.30 23.22
N ASN A 80 -18.75 16.03 23.17
CA ASN A 80 -19.79 17.04 23.33
C ASN A 80 -19.87 17.50 24.80
N ILE A 81 -20.05 18.81 25.03
CA ILE A 81 -20.17 19.41 26.37
C ILE A 81 -21.46 20.23 26.53
N ASP A 82 -22.50 19.96 25.75
CA ASP A 82 -23.82 20.58 25.92
C ASP A 82 -24.60 19.99 27.10
N ASN A 83 -24.23 18.79 27.55
CA ASN A 83 -24.85 18.10 28.67
C ASN A 83 -23.81 17.33 29.50
N TYR A 84 -24.21 16.87 30.68
CA TYR A 84 -23.32 16.14 31.58
C TYR A 84 -22.91 14.74 31.07
N GLY A 85 -23.69 14.12 30.18
CA GLY A 85 -23.40 12.76 29.68
C GLY A 85 -22.34 12.71 28.58
N GLY A 86 -22.07 13.83 27.90
CA GLY A 86 -21.21 13.85 26.70
C GLY A 86 -19.78 13.35 26.94
N VAL A 87 -19.22 13.58 28.12
CA VAL A 87 -17.88 13.08 28.49
C VAL A 87 -17.78 11.55 28.53
N GLY A 88 -18.90 10.86 28.79
CA GLY A 88 -18.96 9.39 28.77
C GLY A 88 -18.79 8.79 27.36
N ASN A 89 -19.01 9.59 26.31
CA ASN A 89 -18.87 9.19 24.91
C ASN A 89 -17.67 9.90 24.24
N ILE A 90 -16.56 10.02 24.97
CA ILE A 90 -15.34 10.62 24.44
C ILE A 90 -14.77 9.80 23.28
N ARG A 91 -14.42 10.47 22.18
CA ARG A 91 -13.77 9.85 21.04
C ARG A 91 -12.26 9.86 21.24
N HIS A 92 -11.62 8.71 21.01
CA HIS A 92 -10.17 8.53 21.09
C HIS A 92 -9.76 7.36 20.18
N PHE A 93 -9.89 6.12 20.65
CA PHE A 93 -9.88 4.93 19.80
C PHE A 93 -11.01 5.00 18.79
N TYR A 94 -10.73 4.50 17.58
CA TYR A 94 -11.73 4.36 16.55
C TYR A 94 -12.57 3.12 16.85
N GLU A 95 -13.87 3.28 17.14
CA GLU A 95 -14.74 2.18 17.53
C GLU A 95 -15.78 1.81 16.45
N GLN A 96 -16.06 0.50 16.34
CA GLN A 96 -17.15 0.00 15.49
C GLN A 96 -18.52 0.52 15.95
N GLY A 97 -18.73 0.67 17.27
CA GLY A 97 -20.00 1.11 17.87
C GLY A 97 -20.29 2.60 17.73
N ASP A 98 -19.28 3.43 17.44
CA ASP A 98 -19.48 4.87 17.27
C ASP A 98 -20.32 5.17 16.02
N LYS A 99 -21.33 6.04 16.18
CA LYS A 99 -22.22 6.46 15.10
C LYS A 99 -21.57 7.54 14.23
N MET A 100 -20.64 7.09 13.41
CA MET A 100 -19.98 7.91 12.40
C MET A 100 -20.75 7.82 11.08
N GLY A 101 -21.03 8.96 10.45
CA GLY A 101 -21.51 9.02 9.05
C GLY A 101 -20.39 8.71 8.07
N LYS A 102 -19.16 9.10 8.44
CA LYS A 102 -17.91 8.84 7.73
C LYS A 102 -16.74 9.04 8.70
N ALA A 103 -15.65 8.30 8.53
CA ALA A 103 -14.42 8.55 9.28
C ALA A 103 -13.22 7.96 8.52
N ASN A 104 -12.72 8.72 7.54
CA ASN A 104 -11.71 8.27 6.58
C ASN A 104 -10.77 9.36 6.08
N TRP A 105 -9.56 8.93 5.71
CA TRP A 105 -8.64 9.72 4.90
C TRP A 105 -9.19 9.80 3.48
N ILE A 106 -9.54 11.00 3.04
CA ILE A 106 -10.08 11.21 1.69
C ILE A 106 -8.97 11.50 0.66
N ARG A 107 -7.82 11.93 1.16
CA ARG A 107 -6.56 12.17 0.43
C ARG A 107 -5.43 11.93 1.41
N TYR A 108 -4.56 10.98 1.14
CA TYR A 108 -3.43 10.72 2.04
C TYR A 108 -2.32 9.98 1.30
N ASP A 109 -1.09 10.45 1.51
CA ASP A 109 0.14 9.76 1.17
C ASP A 109 1.08 9.83 2.38
N PRO A 110 1.63 8.70 2.86
CA PRO A 110 2.42 8.69 4.08
C PRO A 110 3.72 9.49 3.95
N ARG A 111 4.22 9.80 2.74
CA ARG A 111 5.41 10.63 2.54
C ARG A 111 5.12 12.12 2.61
N PHE A 112 3.90 12.55 2.27
CA PHE A 112 3.54 13.99 2.18
C PHE A 112 2.60 14.46 3.29
N GLY A 113 1.63 13.61 3.66
CA GLY A 113 0.52 13.95 4.53
C GLY A 113 -0.83 13.78 3.84
N GLY A 114 -1.88 14.41 4.37
CA GLY A 114 -3.23 14.25 3.83
C GLY A 114 -4.33 15.00 4.58
N THR A 115 -5.56 14.75 4.17
CA THR A 115 -6.79 15.25 4.80
C THR A 115 -7.68 14.07 5.20
N GLN A 116 -8.01 14.01 6.48
CA GLN A 116 -9.00 13.11 7.05
C GLN A 116 -10.32 13.85 7.33
N VAL A 117 -11.44 13.18 7.07
CA VAL A 117 -12.79 13.69 7.36
C VAL A 117 -13.52 12.71 8.26
N ILE A 118 -14.05 13.22 9.38
CA ILE A 118 -14.80 12.46 10.39
C ILE A 118 -16.12 13.17 10.63
N GLU A 119 -17.22 12.55 10.23
CA GLU A 119 -18.59 13.01 10.48
C GLU A 119 -19.14 12.28 11.71
N ASP A 120 -19.06 12.93 12.88
CA ASP A 120 -19.56 12.41 14.16
C ASP A 120 -21.01 12.85 14.35
N LEU A 121 -21.94 11.92 14.13
CA LEU A 121 -23.37 12.19 14.19
C LEU A 121 -23.89 12.39 15.61
N GLU A 122 -23.15 11.92 16.62
CA GLU A 122 -23.52 12.06 18.04
C GLU A 122 -22.95 13.33 18.66
N CYS A 123 -21.73 13.74 18.27
CA CYS A 123 -21.20 15.06 18.63
C CYS A 123 -21.75 16.19 17.75
N HIS A 124 -22.48 15.86 16.69
CA HIS A 124 -23.05 16.79 15.70
C HIS A 124 -22.01 17.72 15.04
N ILE A 125 -20.83 17.17 14.73
CA ILE A 125 -19.73 17.88 14.08
C ILE A 125 -19.10 17.05 12.97
N THR A 126 -18.66 17.72 11.92
CA THR A 126 -17.72 17.18 10.94
C THR A 126 -16.33 17.75 11.21
N LEU A 127 -15.39 16.88 11.53
CA LEU A 127 -13.98 17.22 11.66
C LEU A 127 -13.28 17.07 10.31
N HIS A 128 -12.46 18.06 9.99
CA HIS A 128 -11.45 18.01 8.94
C HIS A 128 -10.09 18.11 9.62
N ILE A 129 -9.27 17.09 9.43
CA ILE A 129 -7.92 17.03 10.01
C ILE A 129 -6.94 16.99 8.85
N ASP A 130 -6.21 18.08 8.64
CA ASP A 130 -5.13 18.15 7.68
C ASP A 130 -3.81 17.82 8.40
N PHE A 131 -2.96 17.00 7.78
CA PHE A 131 -1.63 16.65 8.28
C PHE A 131 -0.61 16.92 7.17
N VAL A 132 0.45 17.65 7.50
CA VAL A 132 1.51 18.03 6.55
C VAL A 132 2.87 17.82 7.17
N LYS A 133 3.87 17.59 6.33
CA LYS A 133 5.27 17.41 6.74
C LYS A 133 6.20 18.39 6.04
N SER A 134 7.32 18.67 6.67
CA SER A 134 8.46 19.32 6.01
C SER A 134 9.03 18.38 4.95
N SER A 135 9.69 18.94 3.94
CA SER A 135 10.34 18.19 2.86
C SER A 135 11.43 17.24 3.35
N ASP A 136 12.08 17.53 4.48
CA ASP A 136 13.07 16.66 5.13
C ASP A 136 12.44 15.52 5.97
N GLY A 137 11.12 15.51 6.13
CA GLY A 137 10.35 14.54 6.90
C GLY A 137 10.47 14.64 8.43
N LEU A 138 11.24 15.58 8.98
CA LEU A 138 11.52 15.66 10.42
C LEU A 138 10.49 16.47 11.21
N SER A 139 9.85 17.45 10.58
CA SER A 139 8.83 18.32 11.18
C SER A 139 7.46 18.05 10.59
N TRP A 140 6.41 18.27 11.37
CA TRP A 140 5.03 18.07 10.92
C TRP A 140 4.07 19.05 11.58
N ALA A 141 2.92 19.25 10.96
CA ALA A 141 1.84 20.02 11.55
C ALA A 141 0.50 19.39 11.24
N THR A 142 -0.47 19.61 12.13
CA THR A 142 -1.87 19.30 11.86
C THR A 142 -2.77 20.50 12.11
N LYS A 143 -3.77 20.66 11.25
CA LYS A 143 -4.87 21.59 11.42
C LYS A 143 -6.13 20.80 11.69
N VAL A 144 -6.78 21.06 12.82
CA VAL A 144 -8.06 20.46 13.20
C VAL A 144 -9.15 21.51 13.02
N ARG A 145 -10.11 21.26 12.13
CA ARG A 145 -11.26 22.13 11.89
C ARG A 145 -12.55 21.38 12.14
N ALA A 146 -13.41 21.90 13.01
CA ALA A 146 -14.72 21.36 13.32
C ALA A 146 -15.83 22.23 12.74
N VAL A 147 -16.74 21.61 11.99
CA VAL A 147 -17.92 22.26 11.40
C VAL A 147 -19.17 21.62 12.01
N PRO A 148 -20.02 22.36 12.71
CA PRO A 148 -21.26 21.81 13.24
C PRO A 148 -22.22 21.40 12.13
N HIS A 149 -22.98 20.34 12.38
CA HIS A 149 -24.07 19.92 11.50
C HIS A 149 -25.20 20.98 11.52
N ALA A 150 -26.01 21.00 10.45
CA ALA A 150 -27.15 21.91 10.37
C ALA A 150 -28.11 21.69 11.55
N GLY A 151 -28.52 22.78 12.20
CA GLY A 151 -29.32 22.77 13.43
C GLY A 151 -28.53 22.69 14.74
N PHE A 152 -27.19 22.53 14.65
CA PHE A 152 -26.28 22.42 15.79
C PHE A 152 -25.20 23.51 15.77
N GLU A 153 -25.47 24.68 15.18
CA GLU A 153 -24.47 25.74 14.92
C GLU A 153 -23.80 26.30 16.20
N ASN A 154 -24.38 26.04 17.36
CA ASN A 154 -23.88 26.48 18.67
C ASN A 154 -23.45 25.31 19.56
N VAL A 155 -23.29 24.10 19.01
CA VAL A 155 -22.80 22.92 19.74
C VAL A 155 -21.50 23.25 20.46
N LYS A 156 -21.37 22.81 21.71
CA LYS A 156 -20.16 23.00 22.47
C LYS A 156 -19.33 21.72 22.44
N THR A 157 -18.06 21.84 22.06
CA THR A 157 -17.15 20.69 21.91
C THR A 157 -15.88 20.95 22.70
N ALA A 158 -15.46 19.97 23.49
CA ALA A 158 -14.16 19.95 24.12
C ALA A 158 -13.21 19.09 23.28
N PHE A 159 -12.01 19.60 23.03
CA PHE A 159 -10.90 18.90 22.41
C PHE A 159 -9.79 18.73 23.43
N VAL A 160 -9.16 17.56 23.43
CA VAL A 160 -7.98 17.27 24.25
C VAL A 160 -6.88 16.75 23.33
N TRP A 161 -5.79 17.50 23.26
CA TRP A 161 -4.56 17.03 22.64
C TRP A 161 -3.65 16.48 23.72
N TYR A 162 -3.02 15.33 23.46
CA TYR A 162 -2.02 14.78 24.36
C TYR A 162 -0.73 14.44 23.64
N SER A 163 0.37 14.56 24.37
CA SER A 163 1.71 14.19 23.92
C SER A 163 2.48 13.59 25.08
N GLY A 164 2.93 12.34 24.92
CA GLY A 164 3.70 11.60 25.91
C GLY A 164 5.01 11.09 25.31
N LEU A 165 6.14 11.37 25.97
CA LEU A 165 7.46 10.89 25.55
C LEU A 165 7.85 9.66 26.37
N GLU A 166 7.91 8.50 25.73
CA GLU A 166 8.47 7.27 26.32
C GLU A 166 10.00 7.28 26.21
N GLY A 167 10.67 6.31 26.85
CA GLY A 167 12.12 6.20 26.82
C GLY A 167 12.77 5.94 28.18
N GLU A 168 12.11 5.19 29.05
CA GLU A 168 12.70 4.69 30.29
C GLU A 168 13.91 3.79 29.99
N THR A 169 14.97 4.00 30.77
CA THR A 169 16.21 3.23 30.70
C THR A 169 16.31 2.31 31.91
N ASP A 170 16.81 1.09 31.69
CA ASP A 170 17.00 0.12 32.76
C ASP A 170 17.91 0.70 33.84
N THR A 171 17.30 1.09 34.94
CA THR A 171 18.00 1.62 36.11
C THR A 171 17.70 0.78 37.32
N ALA A 172 18.66 0.75 38.24
CA ALA A 172 18.59 -0.03 39.47
C ALA A 172 17.51 0.45 40.47
N ASP A 173 16.81 1.57 40.20
CA ASP A 173 15.74 2.10 41.06
C ASP A 173 14.36 1.98 40.36
N PRO A 174 13.54 0.97 40.73
CA PRO A 174 12.19 0.78 40.19
C PRO A 174 11.23 1.94 40.49
N PHE A 175 11.59 2.85 41.40
CA PHE A 175 10.75 3.96 41.83
C PHE A 175 11.17 5.30 41.19
N ALA A 176 12.27 5.34 40.43
CA ALA A 176 12.75 6.53 39.73
C ALA A 176 13.55 6.16 38.47
N PRO A 177 12.90 5.60 37.42
CA PRO A 177 13.61 5.21 36.21
C PRO A 177 14.25 6.43 35.52
N SER A 178 15.54 6.36 35.15
CA SER A 178 16.09 7.39 34.28
C SER A 178 15.50 7.28 32.87
N ARG A 179 15.41 8.40 32.16
CA ARG A 179 14.83 8.47 30.81
C ARG A 179 15.86 9.00 29.81
N ASN A 180 15.84 8.47 28.58
CA ASN A 180 16.67 8.91 27.47
C ASN A 180 16.13 10.18 26.76
N GLY A 181 15.01 10.73 27.27
CA GLY A 181 14.39 11.94 26.74
C GLY A 181 13.56 12.68 27.79
N VAL A 182 13.28 13.94 27.50
CA VAL A 182 12.46 14.83 28.33
C VAL A 182 11.56 15.69 27.45
N ILE A 183 10.35 15.95 27.92
CA ILE A 183 9.44 16.93 27.35
C ILE A 183 8.93 17.80 28.51
N ASN A 184 8.94 19.13 28.31
CA ASN A 184 8.58 20.09 29.34
C ASN A 184 7.65 21.16 28.78
N LEU A 185 6.86 21.77 29.67
CA LEU A 185 6.07 22.95 29.35
C LEU A 185 6.96 24.20 29.42
N ASP A 186 7.18 24.85 28.27
CA ASP A 186 7.91 26.13 28.21
C ASP A 186 7.03 27.33 28.57
N THR A 187 5.72 27.19 28.34
CA THR A 187 4.76 28.25 28.65
C THR A 187 4.64 28.41 30.18
N PRO A 188 4.83 29.61 30.75
CA PRO A 188 4.78 29.79 32.20
C PRO A 188 3.46 29.28 32.80
N LYS A 189 3.55 28.42 33.84
CA LYS A 189 2.39 27.78 34.48
C LYS A 189 1.34 28.81 34.94
N LYS A 190 0.09 28.58 34.56
CA LYS A 190 -1.06 29.43 34.92
C LYS A 190 -2.22 28.57 35.45
N PRO A 191 -2.39 28.46 36.78
CA PRO A 191 -3.46 27.65 37.39
C PRO A 191 -4.87 28.03 36.91
N ASN A 192 -5.09 29.31 36.60
CA ASN A 192 -6.38 29.80 36.11
C ASN A 192 -6.58 29.63 34.59
N GLY A 193 -5.82 28.75 33.94
CA GLY A 193 -5.80 28.54 32.49
C GLY A 193 -4.99 29.57 31.70
N TYR A 194 -4.71 29.22 30.46
CA TYR A 194 -3.82 29.91 29.53
C TYR A 194 -4.60 30.66 28.44
N THR A 195 -3.97 31.72 27.92
CA THR A 195 -4.46 32.49 26.77
C THR A 195 -3.38 32.46 25.69
N GLY A 196 -3.74 32.06 24.47
CA GLY A 196 -2.80 31.93 23.35
C GLY A 196 -2.21 30.53 23.24
N THR A 197 -1.01 30.44 22.67
CA THR A 197 -0.32 29.19 22.34
C THR A 197 0.26 28.51 23.58
N ILE A 198 0.12 27.19 23.64
CA ILE A 198 0.87 26.32 24.56
C ILE A 198 2.06 25.75 23.78
N THR A 199 3.26 25.94 24.33
CA THR A 199 4.50 25.41 23.77
C THR A 199 5.14 24.43 24.75
N LEU A 200 5.48 23.25 24.23
CA LEU A 200 6.30 22.24 24.89
C LEU A 200 7.64 22.15 24.15
N SER A 201 8.74 22.06 24.89
CA SER A 201 10.04 21.72 24.31
C SER A 201 10.52 20.40 24.87
N GLY A 202 11.14 19.61 24.01
CA GLY A 202 11.68 18.33 24.39
C GLY A 202 12.92 17.96 23.64
N GLY A 203 13.53 16.86 24.08
CA GLY A 203 14.61 16.23 23.36
C GLY A 203 14.78 14.79 23.80
N SER A 204 15.22 13.96 22.87
CA SER A 204 15.61 12.57 23.09
C SER A 204 16.81 12.26 22.22
N GLU A 205 17.54 11.19 22.53
CA GLU A 205 18.68 10.74 21.71
C GLU A 205 18.30 10.54 20.23
N GLU A 206 17.13 9.96 19.96
CA GLU A 206 16.72 9.57 18.60
C GLU A 206 16.04 10.71 17.83
N LEU A 207 15.20 11.53 18.48
CA LEU A 207 14.52 12.67 17.83
C LEU A 207 15.36 13.96 17.79
N GLY A 208 16.46 14.03 18.53
CA GLY A 208 17.17 15.29 18.77
C GLY A 208 16.28 16.28 19.54
N LEU A 209 16.55 17.58 19.39
CA LEU A 209 15.79 18.66 20.04
C LEU A 209 14.57 19.04 19.20
N PHE A 210 13.42 19.24 19.86
CA PHE A 210 12.18 19.60 19.20
C PHE A 210 11.30 20.54 20.04
N GLU A 211 10.38 21.21 19.36
CA GLU A 211 9.32 22.02 19.95
C GLU A 211 7.95 21.52 19.44
N LEU A 212 6.96 21.46 20.32
CA LEU A 212 5.55 21.21 20.00
C LEU A 212 4.69 22.38 20.46
N SER A 213 4.05 23.06 19.52
CA SER A 213 3.24 24.26 19.77
C SER A 213 1.78 24.06 19.35
N ILE A 214 0.84 24.43 20.23
CA ILE A 214 -0.61 24.25 20.07
C ILE A 214 -1.29 25.62 20.21
N ASN A 215 -1.82 26.17 19.11
CA ASN A 215 -2.44 27.49 19.11
C ASN A 215 -3.94 27.43 19.51
N ASP A 216 -4.58 28.60 19.62
CA ASP A 216 -6.02 28.70 19.89
C ASP A 216 -6.87 28.95 18.64
N GLY A 217 -6.21 28.95 17.47
CA GLY A 217 -6.80 29.29 16.19
C GLY A 217 -7.08 30.78 15.98
N PRO A 218 -7.85 31.13 14.92
CA PRO A 218 -8.20 32.49 14.59
C PRO A 218 -9.18 33.11 15.60
N SER A 219 -9.22 34.45 15.66
CA SER A 219 -10.12 35.20 16.54
C SER A 219 -11.61 34.99 16.26
N SER A 220 -11.96 34.36 15.13
CA SER A 220 -13.32 33.92 14.81
C SER A 220 -13.79 32.76 15.67
N ASN A 221 -12.88 31.99 16.27
CA ASN A 221 -13.22 30.93 17.22
C ASN A 221 -14.00 31.51 18.40
N LYS A 222 -15.07 30.81 18.78
CA LYS A 222 -15.89 31.16 19.93
C LYS A 222 -15.68 30.10 20.99
N HIS A 223 -15.59 30.57 22.24
CA HIS A 223 -15.58 29.70 23.41
C HIS A 223 -16.92 29.80 24.15
N PRO A 224 -17.33 28.75 24.89
CA PRO A 224 -18.54 28.78 25.70
C PRO A 224 -18.64 30.03 26.57
N LYS A 225 -19.77 30.74 26.46
CA LYS A 225 -20.04 31.93 27.28
C LYS A 225 -20.69 31.51 28.58
N THR A 226 -19.99 31.75 29.70
CA THR A 226 -20.57 31.61 31.03
C THR A 226 -20.84 32.99 31.65
N SER A 227 -22.00 33.17 32.29
CA SER A 227 -22.43 34.44 32.90
C SER A 227 -21.77 34.68 34.26
N LYS A 228 -21.45 33.61 35.00
CA LYS A 228 -20.72 33.64 36.26
C LYS A 228 -19.82 32.40 36.39
N LEU A 229 -18.53 32.63 36.60
CA LEU A 229 -17.59 31.56 36.93
C LEU A 229 -17.81 31.11 38.38
N VAL A 230 -17.89 29.80 38.58
CA VAL A 230 -17.97 29.17 39.91
C VAL A 230 -16.61 29.30 40.61
N ASP A 231 -15.52 29.10 39.87
CA ASP A 231 -14.15 29.37 40.28
C ASP A 231 -13.36 30.01 39.13
N ARG A 232 -12.31 30.77 39.43
CA ARG A 232 -11.42 31.39 38.42
C ARG A 232 -10.66 30.35 37.59
N GLU A 233 -10.43 29.17 38.15
CA GLU A 233 -9.79 28.03 37.46
C GLU A 233 -10.73 27.36 36.45
N LEU A 234 -12.04 27.54 36.58
CA LEU A 234 -13.05 26.86 35.75
C LEU A 234 -13.50 27.72 34.56
N SER A 235 -12.57 28.42 33.92
CA SER A 235 -12.88 29.25 32.76
C SER A 235 -12.85 28.44 31.45
N PRO A 236 -13.99 28.19 30.78
CA PRO A 236 -14.02 27.48 29.49
C PRO A 236 -13.46 28.29 28.31
N ARG A 237 -13.16 29.58 28.53
CA ARG A 237 -12.56 30.47 27.53
C ARG A 237 -11.04 30.37 27.45
N LYS A 238 -10.44 29.51 28.26
CA LYS A 238 -9.00 29.38 28.39
C LYS A 238 -8.61 27.95 28.08
N THR A 239 -7.38 27.80 27.62
CA THR A 239 -6.77 26.48 27.49
C THR A 239 -6.39 25.97 28.87
N HIS A 240 -6.60 24.68 29.13
CA HIS A 240 -6.20 24.01 30.36
C HIS A 240 -5.13 22.97 30.06
N HIS A 241 -4.17 22.82 30.96
CA HIS A 241 -3.02 21.95 30.78
C HIS A 241 -2.77 21.16 32.06
N LEU A 242 -2.42 19.90 31.91
CA LEU A 242 -1.91 19.02 32.96
C LEU A 242 -0.66 18.31 32.45
N SER A 243 0.33 18.12 33.32
CA SER A 243 1.50 17.27 33.05
C SER A 243 1.63 16.24 34.16
N MET A 244 2.10 15.03 33.85
CA MET A 244 2.36 14.01 34.85
C MET A 244 3.34 12.95 34.34
N ILE A 245 3.96 12.21 35.27
CA ILE A 245 4.80 11.06 34.94
C ILE A 245 3.90 9.86 34.70
N VAL A 246 4.13 9.19 33.57
CA VAL A 246 3.46 7.95 33.18
C VAL A 246 4.55 6.96 32.75
N PRO A 247 4.54 5.72 33.28
CA PRO A 247 5.49 4.69 32.86
C PRO A 247 5.48 4.48 31.35
N ASP A 248 6.56 3.91 30.82
CA ASP A 248 6.54 3.43 29.44
C ASP A 248 5.46 2.34 29.27
N ASP A 249 4.97 2.19 28.04
CA ASP A 249 3.87 1.30 27.68
C ASP A 249 2.55 1.66 28.40
N SER A 250 2.44 2.88 28.94
CA SER A 250 1.23 3.41 29.59
C SER A 250 0.72 4.73 29.00
N VAL A 251 1.49 5.38 28.13
CA VAL A 251 1.09 6.64 27.47
C VAL A 251 -0.16 6.45 26.59
N TRP A 252 -0.34 5.27 26.00
CA TRP A 252 -1.52 4.93 25.21
C TRP A 252 -2.84 5.03 26.00
N MET A 253 -2.78 4.89 27.33
CA MET A 253 -3.93 5.03 28.25
C MET A 253 -4.33 6.49 28.52
N ALA A 254 -3.85 7.46 27.71
CA ALA A 254 -4.10 8.89 27.89
C ALA A 254 -5.59 9.25 28.08
N ARG A 255 -6.52 8.53 27.44
CA ARG A 255 -7.96 8.70 27.65
C ARG A 255 -8.38 8.39 29.08
N ASP A 256 -7.98 7.22 29.58
CA ASP A 256 -8.40 6.74 30.89
C ASP A 256 -7.74 7.57 32.00
N ILE A 257 -6.50 8.00 31.78
CA ILE A 257 -5.79 8.98 32.61
C ILE A 257 -6.56 10.31 32.64
N PHE A 258 -6.92 10.86 31.47
CA PHE A 258 -7.69 12.10 31.37
C PHE A 258 -9.02 12.00 32.12
N ILE A 259 -9.77 10.91 31.94
CA ILE A 259 -11.04 10.69 32.63
C ILE A 259 -10.84 10.60 34.14
N THR A 260 -9.80 9.91 34.61
CA THR A 260 -9.49 9.80 36.04
C THR A 260 -9.18 11.17 36.64
N MET A 261 -8.31 11.95 36.01
CA MET A 261 -7.97 13.31 36.47
C MET A 261 -9.19 14.24 36.43
N LEU A 262 -10.08 14.06 35.45
CA LEU A 262 -11.32 14.81 35.37
C LEU A 262 -12.31 14.41 36.47
N GLN A 263 -12.41 13.13 36.82
CA GLN A 263 -13.23 12.64 37.91
C GLN A 263 -12.77 13.22 39.26
N GLU A 264 -11.47 13.27 39.52
CA GLU A 264 -10.93 13.93 40.72
C GLU A 264 -11.31 15.41 40.76
N SER A 265 -11.17 16.12 39.63
CA SER A 265 -11.60 17.51 39.50
C SER A 265 -13.09 17.65 39.82
N VAL A 266 -13.95 16.80 39.26
CA VAL A 266 -15.39 16.82 39.54
C VAL A 266 -15.71 16.50 41.00
N GLN A 267 -15.01 15.54 41.61
CA GLN A 267 -15.20 15.17 43.01
C GLN A 267 -14.89 16.33 43.95
N GLU A 268 -13.78 17.05 43.75
CA GLU A 268 -13.45 18.23 44.55
C GLU A 268 -14.52 19.32 44.42
N LEU A 269 -15.09 19.52 43.22
CA LEU A 269 -16.19 20.48 43.04
C LEU A 269 -17.43 20.07 43.83
N VAL A 270 -17.79 18.77 43.83
CA VAL A 270 -18.91 18.27 44.63
C VAL A 270 -18.63 18.44 46.13
N GLU A 271 -17.42 18.16 46.59
CA GLU A 271 -17.04 18.34 48.00
C GLU A 271 -17.10 19.81 48.41
N ARG A 272 -16.69 20.72 47.52
CA ARG A 272 -16.64 22.16 47.78
C ARG A 272 -18.00 22.85 47.67
N PHE A 273 -18.87 22.43 46.75
CA PHE A 273 -20.15 23.08 46.45
C PHE A 273 -21.38 22.26 46.83
N GLY A 274 -21.19 21.03 47.33
CA GLY A 274 -22.22 20.10 47.79
C GLY A 274 -22.95 19.33 46.67
N THR A 275 -22.99 19.86 45.45
CA THR A 275 -23.59 19.23 44.28
C THR A 275 -22.97 19.79 42.99
N LEU A 276 -23.08 19.02 41.90
CA LEU A 276 -22.86 19.52 40.53
C LEU A 276 -24.04 20.33 40.01
N ASP A 277 -25.22 20.20 40.62
CA ASP A 277 -26.43 20.89 40.20
C ASP A 277 -26.23 22.42 40.28
N GLY A 278 -26.14 23.06 39.11
CA GLY A 278 -25.92 24.49 38.98
C GLY A 278 -24.53 24.90 38.49
N ILE A 279 -23.57 23.96 38.36
CA ILE A 279 -22.28 24.19 37.69
C ILE A 279 -22.43 23.81 36.21
N PRO A 280 -22.41 24.75 35.25
CA PRO A 280 -22.58 24.41 33.83
C PRO A 280 -21.59 23.32 33.38
N PRO A 281 -21.99 22.38 32.48
CA PRO A 281 -21.10 21.30 32.02
C PRO A 281 -19.74 21.79 31.50
N GLU A 282 -19.72 22.92 30.79
CA GLU A 282 -18.48 23.55 30.32
C GLU A 282 -17.54 24.06 31.42
N GLN A 283 -18.03 24.22 32.66
CA GLN A 283 -17.20 24.51 33.84
C GLN A 283 -16.88 23.24 34.62
N ALA A 284 -17.85 22.33 34.75
CA ALA A 284 -17.69 21.09 35.51
C ALA A 284 -16.63 20.16 34.90
N TYR A 285 -16.53 20.12 33.57
CA TYR A 285 -15.61 19.21 32.86
C TYR A 285 -14.30 19.86 32.40
N ILE A 286 -13.75 20.76 33.23
CA ILE A 286 -12.43 21.33 33.04
C ILE A 286 -11.38 20.48 33.75
N LEU A 287 -10.34 20.11 33.01
CA LEU A 287 -9.13 19.49 33.53
C LEU A 287 -8.38 20.51 34.40
N ARG A 288 -8.10 20.16 35.66
CA ARG A 288 -7.41 21.03 36.61
C ARG A 288 -6.09 20.41 37.07
N ASP A 289 -5.06 21.24 37.14
CA ASP A 289 -3.76 20.88 37.71
C ASP A 289 -3.77 21.01 39.24
N MET A 290 -4.52 20.12 39.89
CA MET A 290 -4.72 20.16 41.35
C MET A 290 -3.45 19.77 42.12
N HIS A 291 -2.66 18.84 41.55
CA HIS A 291 -1.49 18.26 42.21
C HIS A 291 -0.16 18.89 41.79
N LYS A 292 -0.14 19.69 40.71
CA LYS A 292 1.06 20.35 40.17
C LYS A 292 2.13 19.37 39.73
N PHE A 293 1.70 18.27 39.15
CA PHE A 293 2.59 17.26 38.61
C PHE A 293 3.42 17.82 37.43
N GLU A 294 4.58 17.20 37.21
CA GLU A 294 5.46 17.41 36.06
C GLU A 294 5.94 16.04 35.62
N GLY A 295 5.97 15.80 34.31
CA GLY A 295 6.43 14.55 33.77
C GLY A 295 6.28 14.47 32.26
N ASN A 296 6.40 13.25 31.74
CA ASN A 296 6.53 12.98 30.32
C ASN A 296 5.21 13.01 29.54
N LEU A 297 4.04 12.93 30.19
CA LEU A 297 2.74 13.08 29.56
C LEU A 297 2.19 14.49 29.75
N HIS A 298 1.72 15.12 28.67
CA HIS A 298 1.05 16.41 28.68
C HIS A 298 -0.34 16.29 28.06
N LEU A 299 -1.35 16.85 28.75
CA LEU A 299 -2.74 16.95 28.31
C LEU A 299 -3.09 18.42 28.13
N VAL A 300 -3.63 18.80 26.98
CA VAL A 300 -4.03 20.18 26.64
C VAL A 300 -5.49 20.18 26.20
N GLN A 301 -6.36 20.76 27.03
CA GLN A 301 -7.80 20.84 26.80
C GLN A 301 -8.22 22.23 26.30
N LYS A 302 -9.03 22.27 25.24
CA LYS A 302 -9.62 23.47 24.65
C LYS A 302 -11.11 23.25 24.43
N MET A 303 -11.93 24.27 24.67
CA MET A 303 -13.38 24.18 24.49
C MET A 303 -13.88 25.26 23.53
N TYR A 304 -14.66 24.87 22.54
CA TYR A 304 -15.22 25.76 21.54
C TYR A 304 -16.74 25.68 21.48
N GLN A 305 -17.37 26.72 20.93
CA GLN A 305 -18.80 26.80 20.70
C GLN A 305 -19.08 27.12 19.22
N GLY A 306 -19.70 26.18 18.51
CA GLY A 306 -19.93 26.23 17.08
C GLY A 306 -18.68 25.86 16.28
N ALA A 307 -18.56 26.40 15.07
CA ALA A 307 -17.40 26.13 14.21
C ALA A 307 -16.10 26.65 14.83
N CYS A 308 -15.05 25.84 14.76
CA CYS A 308 -13.73 26.18 15.28
C CYS A 308 -12.61 25.55 14.46
N GLU A 309 -11.41 26.10 14.57
CA GLU A 309 -10.19 25.46 14.08
C GLU A 309 -8.99 25.76 14.99
N PHE A 310 -8.05 24.85 15.10
CA PHE A 310 -6.78 25.07 15.81
C PHE A 310 -5.68 24.23 15.17
N ASP A 311 -4.44 24.61 15.43
CA ASP A 311 -3.27 24.01 14.81
C ASP A 311 -2.30 23.47 15.86
N VAL A 312 -1.65 22.35 15.54
CA VAL A 312 -0.56 21.75 16.30
C VAL A 312 0.65 21.65 15.38
N VAL A 313 1.79 22.18 15.80
CA VAL A 313 3.03 22.20 15.01
C VAL A 313 4.14 21.55 15.82
N PHE A 314 4.76 20.50 15.27
CA PHE A 314 5.98 19.90 15.75
C PHE A 314 7.15 20.35 14.86
N SER A 315 8.14 21.01 15.45
CA SER A 315 9.34 21.47 14.76
C SER A 315 10.57 20.79 15.34
N ASN A 316 11.31 20.09 14.50
CA ASN A 316 12.65 19.60 14.82
C ASN A 316 13.66 20.76 14.69
N ALA A 317 14.67 20.79 15.56
CA ALA A 317 15.73 21.80 15.52
C ALA A 317 16.62 21.70 14.27
N GLU A 318 16.71 20.52 13.66
CA GLU A 318 17.49 20.28 12.44
C GLU A 318 16.77 20.72 11.16
N THR A 319 15.44 20.93 11.22
CA THR A 319 14.68 21.33 10.03
C THR A 319 15.12 22.72 9.54
N PRO A 320 15.51 22.87 8.26
CA PRO A 320 15.97 24.14 7.71
C PRO A 320 14.91 25.24 7.84
N GLU A 321 15.33 26.47 8.12
CA GLU A 321 14.44 27.64 8.26
C GLU A 321 13.52 27.86 7.06
N THR A 322 13.99 27.54 5.84
CA THR A 322 13.19 27.65 4.61
C THR A 322 12.06 26.65 4.50
N ASP A 323 12.10 25.57 5.30
CA ASP A 323 11.13 24.48 5.26
C ASP A 323 10.36 24.29 6.58
N LYS A 324 10.63 25.15 7.57
CA LYS A 324 9.86 25.16 8.82
C LYS A 324 8.38 25.41 8.55
N ILE A 325 7.56 24.60 9.19
CA ILE A 325 6.11 24.77 9.21
C ILE A 325 5.78 25.69 10.39
N THR A 326 4.98 26.73 10.14
CA THR A 326 4.53 27.70 11.13
C THR A 326 3.02 27.86 11.04
N PHE A 327 2.39 28.45 12.07
CA PHE A 327 0.95 28.73 12.01
C PHE A 327 0.56 29.62 10.82
N ASP A 328 1.46 30.53 10.40
CA ASP A 328 1.19 31.48 9.32
C ASP A 328 1.25 30.81 7.93
N ASN A 329 2.19 29.87 7.71
CA ASN A 329 2.36 29.21 6.40
C ASN A 329 1.62 27.87 6.27
N LEU A 330 1.03 27.34 7.35
CA LEU A 330 0.37 26.03 7.36
C LEU A 330 -0.69 25.88 6.28
N LYS A 331 -1.49 26.93 6.03
CA LYS A 331 -2.52 26.91 4.99
C LYS A 331 -1.93 26.70 3.59
N GLU A 332 -0.79 27.32 3.30
CA GLU A 332 -0.09 27.16 2.01
C GLU A 332 0.48 25.74 1.89
N LYS A 333 1.12 25.23 2.95
CA LYS A 333 1.63 23.86 3.02
C LYS A 333 0.53 22.81 2.82
N ILE A 334 -0.68 23.03 3.34
CA ILE A 334 -1.84 22.14 3.11
C ILE A 334 -2.23 22.11 1.63
N VAL A 335 -2.23 23.27 0.95
CA VAL A 335 -2.53 23.35 -0.49
C VAL A 335 -1.45 22.63 -1.30
N GLU A 336 -0.17 22.86 -0.99
CA GLU A 336 0.95 22.18 -1.63
C GLU A 336 0.88 20.66 -1.48
N MET A 337 0.66 20.16 -0.25
CA MET A 337 0.48 18.74 0.04
C MET A 337 -0.69 18.16 -0.76
N THR A 338 -1.84 18.85 -0.78
CA THR A 338 -3.03 18.39 -1.51
C THR A 338 -2.76 18.26 -3.01
N LEU A 339 -2.03 19.21 -3.59
CA LEU A 339 -1.64 19.15 -5.00
C LEU A 339 -0.70 17.97 -5.27
N LYS A 340 0.30 17.73 -4.41
CA LYS A 340 1.22 16.59 -4.57
C LYS A 340 0.49 15.26 -4.52
N VAL A 341 -0.37 15.05 -3.52
CA VAL A 341 -1.14 13.81 -3.35
C VAL A 341 -2.08 13.60 -4.54
N ASN A 342 -2.79 14.64 -5.00
CA ASN A 342 -3.68 14.51 -6.15
C ASN A 342 -2.92 14.22 -7.45
N SER A 343 -1.78 14.89 -7.69
CA SER A 343 -0.98 14.67 -8.89
C SER A 343 -0.41 13.25 -8.93
N LYS A 344 0.18 12.75 -7.81
CA LYS A 344 0.66 11.37 -7.72
C LYS A 344 -0.48 10.37 -7.90
N PHE A 345 -1.65 10.63 -7.30
CA PHE A 345 -2.83 9.80 -7.53
C PHE A 345 -3.20 9.75 -9.02
N ASP A 346 -3.35 10.90 -9.67
CA ASP A 346 -3.78 10.99 -11.07
C ASP A 346 -2.78 10.38 -12.07
N GLU A 347 -1.49 10.43 -11.74
CA GLU A 347 -0.42 9.81 -12.52
C GLU A 347 -0.52 8.28 -12.54
N HIS A 348 -0.63 7.69 -11.35
CA HIS A 348 -0.60 6.23 -11.16
C HIS A 348 -1.97 5.57 -11.35
N PHE A 349 -3.07 6.33 -11.28
CA PHE A 349 -4.41 5.78 -11.22
C PHE A 349 -5.32 6.28 -12.35
N LYS A 350 -5.25 5.56 -13.48
CA LYS A 350 -6.13 5.78 -14.64
C LYS A 350 -7.26 4.75 -14.65
N LEU A 351 -8.43 5.15 -14.15
CA LEU A 351 -9.63 4.31 -14.18
C LEU A 351 -10.03 3.98 -15.62
N GLN A 352 -10.50 2.76 -15.83
CA GLN A 352 -10.88 2.26 -17.16
C GLN A 352 -12.41 2.18 -17.29
N PRO A 353 -12.97 2.33 -18.51
CA PRO A 353 -14.40 2.22 -18.73
C PRO A 353 -15.02 0.97 -18.06
N PRO A 354 -16.22 1.05 -17.46
CA PRO A 354 -17.13 2.20 -17.41
C PRO A 354 -16.96 3.11 -16.17
N PHE A 355 -15.82 3.09 -15.49
CA PHE A 355 -15.63 3.75 -14.18
C PHE A 355 -14.94 5.11 -14.25
N GLU A 356 -15.05 5.80 -15.37
CA GLU A 356 -14.32 7.05 -15.62
C GLU A 356 -14.99 8.28 -14.98
N ASP A 357 -16.20 8.13 -14.41
CA ASP A 357 -16.90 9.25 -13.79
C ASP A 357 -16.23 9.71 -12.49
N GLN A 358 -16.47 10.99 -12.18
CA GLN A 358 -15.87 11.67 -11.03
C GLN A 358 -16.18 10.98 -9.69
N GLY A 359 -17.34 10.34 -9.56
CA GLY A 359 -17.70 9.66 -8.32
C GLY A 359 -16.85 8.41 -8.08
N TYR A 360 -16.54 7.63 -9.13
CA TYR A 360 -15.58 6.52 -9.00
C TYR A 360 -14.16 7.01 -8.75
N LYS A 361 -13.76 8.16 -9.31
CA LYS A 361 -12.45 8.78 -9.01
C LYS A 361 -12.32 9.13 -7.53
N GLU A 362 -13.34 9.78 -6.95
CA GLU A 362 -13.39 10.12 -5.52
C GLU A 362 -13.36 8.87 -4.64
N PHE A 363 -14.15 7.86 -4.99
CA PHE A 363 -14.16 6.56 -4.31
C PHE A 363 -12.79 5.88 -4.35
N ALA A 364 -12.15 5.81 -5.52
CA ALA A 364 -10.83 5.20 -5.66
C ALA A 364 -9.76 5.95 -4.88
N GLN A 365 -9.81 7.30 -4.87
CA GLN A 365 -8.90 8.13 -4.09
C GLN A 365 -9.07 7.91 -2.59
N GLU A 366 -10.30 7.85 -2.10
CA GLU A 366 -10.58 7.61 -0.69
C GLU A 366 -10.15 6.20 -0.25
N ILE A 367 -10.37 5.17 -1.09
CA ILE A 367 -9.93 3.81 -0.77
C ILE A 367 -8.42 3.73 -0.60
N VAL A 368 -7.65 4.24 -1.58
CA VAL A 368 -6.19 4.20 -1.51
C VAL A 368 -5.69 5.03 -0.33
N SER A 369 -6.26 6.22 -0.14
CA SER A 369 -5.90 7.11 0.96
C SER A 369 -6.19 6.49 2.32
N GLY A 370 -7.32 5.79 2.48
CA GLY A 370 -7.66 5.16 3.74
C GLY A 370 -6.96 3.82 3.99
N LEU A 371 -6.57 3.07 2.95
CA LEU A 371 -5.62 1.95 3.05
C LEU A 371 -4.27 2.47 3.59
N LEU A 372 -3.70 3.50 2.96
CA LEU A 372 -2.45 4.15 3.42
C LEU A 372 -2.63 4.78 4.81
N GLY A 373 -3.80 5.32 5.11
CA GLY A 373 -4.14 5.84 6.43
C GLY A 373 -4.33 4.77 7.50
N GLY A 374 -4.34 3.50 7.12
CA GLY A 374 -4.30 2.33 7.99
C GLY A 374 -2.89 1.92 8.43
N ILE A 375 -1.83 2.47 7.80
CA ILE A 375 -0.44 2.18 8.17
C ILE A 375 -0.24 2.44 9.66
N THR A 376 0.40 1.48 10.33
CA THR A 376 0.71 1.53 11.75
C THR A 376 2.16 1.14 11.99
N TYR A 377 2.75 1.71 13.04
CA TYR A 377 4.04 1.29 13.57
C TYR A 377 3.82 0.78 15.00
N MET A 378 4.17 -0.48 15.22
CA MET A 378 3.95 -1.21 16.44
C MET A 378 5.30 -1.60 17.04
N TYR A 379 5.40 -1.56 18.36
CA TYR A 379 6.57 -1.98 19.11
C TYR A 379 6.11 -2.60 20.43
N GLY A 380 6.70 -3.72 20.82
CA GLY A 380 6.38 -4.40 22.07
C GLY A 380 6.62 -5.90 22.01
N ASP A 381 6.21 -6.58 23.04
CA ASP A 381 6.29 -8.04 23.19
C ASP A 381 5.07 -8.75 22.58
N HIS A 382 5.27 -9.98 22.13
CA HIS A 382 4.22 -10.97 21.86
C HIS A 382 3.89 -11.79 23.11
N LEU A 383 2.73 -12.46 23.10
CA LEU A 383 2.50 -13.63 23.93
C LEU A 383 2.56 -14.88 23.05
N VAL A 384 3.53 -15.77 23.29
CA VAL A 384 3.78 -16.96 22.47
C VAL A 384 3.80 -18.20 23.34
N ASP A 385 3.12 -19.25 22.89
CA ASP A 385 3.17 -20.59 23.48
C ASP A 385 3.94 -21.54 22.53
N ARG A 386 5.17 -21.89 22.92
CA ARG A 386 6.04 -22.83 22.20
C ARG A 386 6.02 -24.25 22.78
N ASP A 387 5.45 -24.43 23.97
CA ASP A 387 5.55 -25.68 24.73
C ASP A 387 4.36 -26.61 24.45
N THR A 388 3.17 -26.04 24.17
CA THR A 388 1.97 -26.83 23.92
C THR A 388 2.10 -27.61 22.61
N VAL A 389 2.17 -28.93 22.73
CA VAL A 389 2.13 -29.86 21.59
C VAL A 389 0.69 -30.03 21.12
N LEU A 390 0.48 -29.93 19.81
CA LEU A 390 -0.83 -30.18 19.20
C LEU A 390 -1.16 -31.68 19.23
N ASP A 391 -2.26 -32.06 19.88
CA ASP A 391 -2.85 -33.39 19.73
C ASP A 391 -3.63 -33.44 18.40
N GLU A 392 -2.97 -34.00 17.40
CA GLU A 392 -3.42 -34.00 16.01
C GLU A 392 -4.68 -34.84 15.75
N ASP A 393 -5.00 -35.76 16.66
CA ASP A 393 -6.13 -36.69 16.57
C ASP A 393 -7.38 -36.17 17.31
N SER A 394 -7.21 -35.17 18.19
CA SER A 394 -8.30 -34.68 19.05
C SER A 394 -9.32 -33.80 18.33
N PHE A 395 -8.85 -32.94 17.40
CA PHE A 395 -9.64 -31.89 16.74
C PHE A 395 -10.42 -30.97 17.70
N GLU A 396 -9.93 -30.84 18.94
CA GLU A 396 -10.47 -29.94 19.96
C GLU A 396 -9.80 -28.55 19.91
N ASN A 397 -10.44 -27.56 20.54
CA ASN A 397 -9.83 -26.24 20.67
C ASN A 397 -8.60 -26.29 21.59
N LEU A 398 -7.46 -25.84 21.07
CA LEU A 398 -6.22 -25.75 21.82
C LEU A 398 -6.29 -24.61 22.85
N LYS A 399 -5.98 -24.90 24.12
CA LYS A 399 -5.82 -23.88 25.15
C LYS A 399 -4.35 -23.53 25.29
N LEU A 400 -3.98 -22.38 24.74
CA LEU A 400 -2.60 -21.89 24.75
C LEU A 400 -2.25 -21.19 26.08
N GLN A 401 -1.00 -21.33 26.52
CA GLN A 401 -0.42 -20.62 27.65
C GLN A 401 0.81 -19.84 27.18
N GLY A 402 0.60 -18.56 26.89
CA GLY A 402 1.64 -17.72 26.31
C GLY A 402 2.61 -17.16 27.34
N THR A 403 3.88 -17.10 26.98
CA THR A 403 4.91 -16.30 27.65
C THR A 403 5.29 -15.09 26.81
N SER A 404 5.76 -14.03 27.45
CA SER A 404 6.22 -12.82 26.77
C SER A 404 7.48 -13.09 25.95
N GLU A 405 7.45 -12.78 24.65
CA GLU A 405 8.61 -12.83 23.74
C GLU A 405 8.82 -11.49 23.04
N GLY A 406 10.06 -11.03 22.91
CA GLY A 406 10.40 -9.77 22.26
C GLY A 406 11.42 -8.94 23.04
N PRO A 407 11.48 -7.61 22.82
CA PRO A 407 10.55 -6.82 22.01
C PRO A 407 10.72 -7.03 20.50
N HIS A 408 9.66 -6.78 19.76
CA HIS A 408 9.62 -6.75 18.29
C HIS A 408 9.08 -5.42 17.80
N GLU A 409 9.34 -5.11 16.54
CA GLU A 409 8.75 -3.97 15.85
C GLU A 409 8.10 -4.39 14.53
N LEU A 410 7.04 -3.68 14.15
CA LEU A 410 6.34 -3.93 12.90
C LEU A 410 5.79 -2.63 12.29
N PHE A 411 6.15 -2.38 11.03
CA PHE A 411 5.57 -1.37 10.17
C PHE A 411 4.69 -2.05 9.12
N THR A 412 3.37 -1.86 9.22
CA THR A 412 2.38 -2.67 8.49
C THR A 412 1.10 -1.89 8.19
N LEU A 413 0.34 -2.37 7.22
CA LEU A 413 -1.07 -2.00 7.02
C LEU A 413 -1.96 -2.82 7.98
N VAL A 414 -3.22 -2.41 8.10
CA VAL A 414 -4.19 -3.05 9.01
C VAL A 414 -5.51 -3.33 8.27
N PRO A 415 -6.21 -4.44 8.53
CA PRO A 415 -7.44 -4.77 7.80
C PRO A 415 -8.57 -3.75 8.02
N SER A 416 -8.74 -3.31 9.27
CA SER A 416 -9.75 -2.34 9.67
C SER A 416 -9.30 -1.56 10.90
N ARG A 417 -9.14 -0.25 10.78
CA ARG A 417 -8.79 0.63 11.92
C ARG A 417 -9.71 0.48 13.14
N PRO A 418 -11.05 0.41 13.00
CA PRO A 418 -11.93 0.30 14.16
C PRO A 418 -12.02 -1.08 14.81
N PHE A 419 -11.58 -2.16 14.15
CA PHE A 419 -11.79 -3.53 14.65
C PHE A 419 -10.51 -4.36 14.69
N PHE A 420 -9.69 -4.26 13.64
CA PHE A 420 -8.44 -4.98 13.47
C PHE A 420 -7.24 -4.03 13.27
N PRO A 421 -6.91 -3.13 14.23
CA PRO A 421 -5.83 -2.16 14.04
C PRO A 421 -4.43 -2.76 14.31
N ARG A 422 -4.10 -3.87 13.64
CA ARG A 422 -2.86 -4.62 13.82
C ARG A 422 -2.52 -5.42 12.56
N GLY A 423 -1.29 -5.92 12.49
CA GLY A 423 -0.82 -6.73 11.36
C GLY A 423 -1.44 -8.12 11.35
N PHE A 424 -1.97 -8.53 10.19
CA PHE A 424 -2.40 -9.90 9.92
C PHE A 424 -1.64 -10.44 8.70
N LEU A 425 -0.98 -11.58 8.88
CA LEU A 425 -0.01 -12.11 7.92
C LEU A 425 -0.63 -12.34 6.54
N TRP A 426 -1.81 -12.96 6.51
CA TRP A 426 -2.46 -13.33 5.26
C TRP A 426 -3.14 -12.12 4.58
N ASP A 427 -3.65 -11.16 5.35
CA ASP A 427 -4.24 -9.94 4.81
C ASP A 427 -3.19 -9.06 4.12
N GLU A 428 -1.97 -8.98 4.68
CA GLU A 428 -0.96 -8.02 4.26
C GLU A 428 -0.54 -8.21 2.80
N GLY A 429 -0.47 -9.45 2.33
CA GLY A 429 -0.23 -9.72 0.91
C GLY A 429 -1.27 -9.04 0.01
N PHE A 430 -2.54 -9.00 0.41
CA PHE A 430 -3.59 -8.29 -0.34
C PHE A 430 -3.59 -6.77 -0.10
N HIS A 431 -3.13 -6.31 1.05
CA HIS A 431 -2.99 -4.89 1.36
C HIS A 431 -2.00 -4.19 0.43
N VAL A 432 -0.89 -4.85 0.11
CA VAL A 432 0.19 -4.23 -0.66
C VAL A 432 -0.02 -4.29 -2.18
N LEU A 433 -0.84 -5.22 -2.69
CA LEU A 433 -1.06 -5.35 -4.15
C LEU A 433 -1.52 -4.05 -4.83
N PRO A 434 -2.47 -3.28 -4.27
CA PRO A 434 -2.86 -2.01 -4.85
C PRO A 434 -1.74 -0.95 -4.78
N LEU A 435 -0.76 -1.10 -3.89
CA LEU A 435 0.28 -0.10 -3.68
C LEU A 435 1.53 -0.34 -4.53
N LEU A 436 1.73 -1.54 -5.07
CA LEU A 436 2.92 -1.91 -5.85
C LEU A 436 3.26 -0.91 -6.96
N ALA A 437 2.26 -0.48 -7.72
CA ALA A 437 2.45 0.50 -8.81
C ALA A 437 2.41 1.96 -8.35
N TYR A 438 2.06 2.25 -7.09
CA TYR A 438 1.91 3.60 -6.54
C TYR A 438 3.12 4.01 -5.70
N ASP A 439 3.60 3.13 -4.82
CA ASP A 439 4.76 3.33 -3.97
C ASP A 439 5.44 1.98 -3.69
N SER A 440 6.28 1.51 -4.63
CA SER A 440 6.98 0.23 -4.52
C SER A 440 7.97 0.21 -3.35
N ASP A 441 8.55 1.36 -3.05
CA ASP A 441 9.50 1.55 -1.95
C ASP A 441 8.83 1.34 -0.59
N LEU A 442 7.62 1.91 -0.40
CA LEU A 442 6.80 1.65 0.78
C LEU A 442 6.39 0.17 0.89
N VAL A 443 6.01 -0.45 -0.23
CA VAL A 443 5.67 -1.88 -0.23
C VAL A 443 6.88 -2.70 0.22
N LEU A 444 8.07 -2.40 -0.31
CA LEU A 444 9.27 -3.12 0.12
C LEU A 444 9.49 -2.94 1.62
N ASP A 445 9.48 -1.71 2.14
CA ASP A 445 9.62 -1.39 3.58
C ASP A 445 8.70 -2.26 4.46
N ILE A 446 7.43 -2.40 4.07
CA ILE A 446 6.44 -3.22 4.77
C ILE A 446 6.84 -4.70 4.72
N LEU A 447 7.18 -5.23 3.54
CA LEU A 447 7.62 -6.62 3.38
C LEU A 447 8.88 -6.89 4.22
N GLN A 448 9.83 -5.97 4.26
CA GLN A 448 11.02 -6.11 5.09
C GLN A 448 10.66 -6.18 6.57
N SER A 449 9.75 -5.33 7.02
CA SER A 449 9.31 -5.32 8.42
C SER A 449 8.67 -6.65 8.81
N TRP A 450 7.88 -7.27 7.94
CA TRP A 450 7.30 -8.59 8.18
C TRP A 450 8.35 -9.70 8.17
N PHE A 451 9.20 -9.77 7.14
CA PHE A 451 10.18 -10.86 7.04
C PHE A 451 11.28 -10.79 8.12
N LYS A 452 11.50 -9.63 8.75
CA LYS A 452 12.35 -9.52 9.94
C LYS A 452 11.83 -10.31 11.14
N LEU A 453 10.50 -10.52 11.23
CA LEU A 453 9.84 -11.27 12.31
C LEU A 453 9.90 -12.80 12.12
N ILE A 454 10.43 -13.29 11.01
CA ILE A 454 10.71 -14.72 10.85
C ILE A 454 11.78 -15.10 11.87
N ASP A 455 11.43 -16.02 12.77
CA ASP A 455 12.33 -16.53 13.80
C ASP A 455 13.33 -17.56 13.25
N ASP A 456 14.25 -18.01 14.10
CA ASP A 456 15.32 -18.93 13.72
C ASP A 456 14.81 -20.31 13.27
N GLU A 457 13.58 -20.69 13.66
CA GLU A 457 12.94 -21.94 13.22
C GLU A 457 12.17 -21.77 11.91
N GLY A 458 11.92 -20.54 11.49
CA GLY A 458 11.16 -20.19 10.29
C GLY A 458 9.70 -19.85 10.55
N TRP A 459 9.26 -19.72 11.80
CA TRP A 459 7.89 -19.32 12.12
C TRP A 459 7.72 -17.80 12.09
N ILE A 460 6.50 -17.37 11.76
CA ILE A 460 6.03 -16.00 11.89
C ILE A 460 4.59 -16.02 12.38
N ALA A 461 4.27 -15.23 13.41
CA ALA A 461 2.94 -15.21 13.97
C ALA A 461 1.90 -14.69 12.96
N ARG A 462 0.74 -15.36 12.91
CA ARG A 462 -0.36 -14.97 12.02
C ARG A 462 -0.93 -13.58 12.32
N GLU A 463 -0.93 -13.21 13.59
CA GLU A 463 -1.55 -11.99 14.09
C GLU A 463 -0.55 -11.28 15.01
N GLN A 464 -0.23 -10.04 14.66
CA GLN A 464 0.89 -9.30 15.24
C GLN A 464 0.39 -8.40 16.36
N ILE A 465 0.39 -8.92 17.60
CA ILE A 465 -0.12 -8.24 18.79
C ILE A 465 1.07 -7.81 19.66
N LEU A 466 1.64 -6.65 19.34
CA LEU A 466 2.84 -6.12 19.98
C LEU A 466 2.49 -5.11 21.08
N GLY A 467 2.79 -5.46 22.33
CA GLY A 467 2.63 -4.58 23.48
C GLY A 467 1.19 -4.39 23.98
N PRO A 468 1.00 -3.69 25.12
CA PRO A 468 -0.28 -3.59 25.80
C PRO A 468 -1.34 -2.79 25.03
N GLU A 469 -0.95 -1.77 24.26
CA GLU A 469 -1.89 -1.00 23.43
C GLU A 469 -2.60 -1.92 22.42
N ALA A 470 -1.86 -2.79 21.72
CA ALA A 470 -2.42 -3.74 20.77
C ALA A 470 -3.28 -4.80 21.48
N ARG A 471 -2.81 -5.36 22.61
CA ARG A 471 -3.54 -6.37 23.41
C ARG A 471 -4.88 -5.86 23.91
N SER A 472 -4.99 -4.56 24.24
CA SER A 472 -6.25 -3.95 24.68
C SER A 472 -7.38 -4.05 23.64
N ARG A 473 -7.04 -4.32 22.38
CA ARG A 473 -7.96 -4.45 21.24
C ARG A 473 -8.25 -5.91 20.86
N VAL A 474 -7.76 -6.87 21.63
CA VAL A 474 -7.89 -8.30 21.34
C VAL A 474 -8.41 -9.03 22.58
N PRO A 475 -9.51 -9.83 22.48
CA PRO A 475 -9.94 -10.71 23.56
C PRO A 475 -8.80 -11.63 24.02
N GLU A 476 -8.70 -11.88 25.33
CA GLU A 476 -7.58 -12.62 25.93
C GLU A 476 -7.35 -14.00 25.30
N GLU A 477 -8.42 -14.67 24.90
CA GLU A 477 -8.40 -15.99 24.26
C GLU A 477 -7.69 -16.02 22.89
N PHE A 478 -7.53 -14.88 22.21
CA PHE A 478 -6.89 -14.77 20.89
C PHE A 478 -5.52 -14.08 20.95
N GLN A 479 -5.06 -13.64 22.13
CA GLN A 479 -3.80 -12.92 22.25
C GLN A 479 -2.58 -13.82 22.07
N VAL A 480 -2.65 -15.05 22.59
CA VAL A 480 -1.53 -15.99 22.55
C VAL A 480 -1.39 -16.58 21.15
N GLN A 481 -0.19 -16.44 20.59
CA GLN A 481 0.19 -17.02 19.30
C GLN A 481 0.92 -18.35 19.50
N SER A 482 0.89 -19.23 18.49
CA SER A 482 1.60 -20.51 18.56
C SER A 482 2.23 -20.86 17.20
N PRO A 483 3.45 -21.42 17.17
CA PRO A 483 4.07 -21.93 15.96
C PRO A 483 3.34 -23.13 15.35
N GLN A 484 2.41 -23.76 16.09
CA GLN A 484 1.58 -24.85 15.57
C GLN A 484 0.46 -24.35 14.63
N ILE A 485 0.14 -23.05 14.68
CA ILE A 485 -0.92 -22.44 13.89
C ILE A 485 -0.29 -21.52 12.83
N VAL A 486 -0.46 -21.89 11.57
CA VAL A 486 0.09 -21.18 10.42
C VAL A 486 -0.98 -20.32 9.74
N ASN A 487 -0.61 -19.55 8.70
CA ASN A 487 -1.55 -18.86 7.82
C ASN A 487 -1.06 -18.86 6.36
N PRO A 488 -1.96 -18.60 5.38
CA PRO A 488 -1.56 -18.48 3.98
C PRO A 488 -0.42 -17.46 3.75
N PRO A 489 0.63 -17.83 3.00
CA PRO A 489 1.84 -17.04 2.81
C PRO A 489 1.68 -15.97 1.71
N THR A 490 0.64 -15.13 1.81
CA THR A 490 0.27 -14.15 0.78
C THR A 490 1.34 -13.07 0.55
N LEU A 491 2.18 -12.77 1.55
CA LEU A 491 3.33 -11.88 1.42
C LEU A 491 4.31 -12.34 0.33
N MET A 492 4.50 -13.65 0.17
CA MET A 492 5.38 -14.19 -0.88
C MET A 492 4.82 -13.90 -2.28
N MET A 493 3.49 -13.99 -2.45
CA MET A 493 2.83 -13.59 -3.70
C MET A 493 3.11 -12.11 -4.04
N ALA A 494 3.01 -11.20 -3.07
CA ALA A 494 3.31 -9.80 -3.32
C ALA A 494 4.79 -9.56 -3.68
N PHE A 495 5.72 -10.25 -3.00
CA PHE A 495 7.14 -10.12 -3.28
C PHE A 495 7.52 -10.65 -4.68
N THR A 496 6.89 -11.74 -5.13
CA THR A 496 7.09 -12.22 -6.52
C THR A 496 6.65 -11.24 -7.58
N TYR A 497 5.61 -10.45 -7.31
CA TYR A 497 5.19 -9.42 -8.25
C TYR A 497 6.32 -8.40 -8.45
N LEU A 498 6.97 -7.94 -7.38
CA LEU A 498 8.13 -7.05 -7.47
C LEU A 498 9.24 -7.68 -8.30
N LEU A 499 9.63 -8.93 -8.00
CA LEU A 499 10.70 -9.63 -8.72
C LEU A 499 10.39 -9.88 -10.20
N SER A 500 9.14 -10.17 -10.55
CA SER A 500 8.73 -10.48 -11.93
C SER A 500 8.84 -9.32 -12.91
N HIS A 501 8.99 -8.08 -12.42
CA HIS A 501 9.22 -6.92 -13.28
C HIS A 501 10.69 -6.77 -13.71
N PHE A 502 11.58 -7.66 -13.26
CA PHE A 502 13.02 -7.61 -13.52
C PHE A 502 13.51 -8.89 -14.18
N ASP A 503 13.26 -9.05 -15.48
CA ASP A 503 13.70 -10.23 -16.24
C ASP A 503 15.17 -10.19 -16.72
N SER A 504 15.87 -9.07 -16.50
CA SER A 504 17.27 -8.92 -16.91
C SER A 504 18.02 -7.96 -16.00
N ALA A 505 18.33 -8.39 -14.78
CA ALA A 505 19.47 -7.82 -14.06
C ALA A 505 20.74 -8.22 -14.82
N GLY A 506 21.66 -7.27 -15.05
CA GLY A 506 23.00 -7.54 -15.57
C GLY A 506 23.80 -8.42 -14.59
N ASP A 507 25.13 -8.43 -14.75
CA ASP A 507 25.99 -9.21 -13.85
C ASP A 507 25.84 -8.74 -12.39
N VAL A 508 25.20 -9.58 -11.58
CA VAL A 508 24.83 -9.33 -10.17
C VAL A 508 26.08 -9.13 -9.28
N ASN A 509 27.27 -9.49 -9.77
CA ASN A 509 28.51 -9.43 -9.03
C ASN A 509 29.33 -8.16 -9.26
N GLU A 510 28.90 -7.25 -10.14
CA GLU A 510 29.62 -5.98 -10.35
C GLU A 510 29.03 -4.84 -9.50
N PRO A 511 29.82 -4.21 -8.62
CA PRO A 511 29.41 -2.98 -7.95
C PRO A 511 29.34 -1.84 -8.96
N GLN A 512 28.14 -1.30 -9.20
CA GLN A 512 27.97 -0.08 -9.99
C GLN A 512 27.80 1.13 -9.08
N ASN A 513 28.55 2.20 -9.38
CA ASN A 513 28.39 3.49 -8.71
C ASN A 513 27.07 4.12 -9.17
N VAL A 514 26.06 4.10 -8.30
CA VAL A 514 24.81 4.82 -8.55
C VAL A 514 24.99 6.26 -8.07
N ASP A 515 24.85 7.22 -9.00
CA ASP A 515 25.05 8.65 -8.76
C ASP A 515 23.90 9.19 -7.86
N GLU A 516 24.24 9.75 -6.69
CA GLU A 516 23.29 10.30 -5.68
C GLU A 516 22.34 11.35 -6.25
N SER A 517 22.69 11.98 -7.38
CA SER A 517 21.88 12.97 -8.06
C SER A 517 20.68 12.41 -8.85
N SER A 518 20.56 11.09 -8.95
CA SER A 518 19.50 10.39 -9.72
C SER A 518 18.20 10.18 -8.93
N TYR A 519 18.23 10.32 -7.60
CA TYR A 519 17.15 9.94 -6.67
C TYR A 519 16.11 11.04 -6.44
N SER A 520 15.61 11.65 -7.53
CA SER A 520 14.82 12.88 -7.40
C SER A 520 13.40 12.69 -6.83
N GLU A 521 12.81 11.49 -6.88
CA GLU A 521 11.47 11.23 -6.34
C GLU A 521 11.37 9.90 -5.56
N PRO A 522 11.14 9.95 -4.23
CA PRO A 522 10.89 8.77 -3.41
C PRO A 522 9.59 8.05 -3.79
N GLY A 523 9.60 6.72 -3.84
CA GLY A 523 8.41 5.88 -4.02
C GLY A 523 8.50 4.89 -5.18
N GLN A 524 9.43 5.08 -6.11
CA GLN A 524 9.69 4.18 -7.25
C GLN A 524 11.18 3.92 -7.46
N VAL A 525 12.02 4.20 -6.45
CA VAL A 525 13.48 4.12 -6.58
C VAL A 525 13.89 2.68 -6.90
N ILE A 526 13.33 1.69 -6.21
CA ILE A 526 13.66 0.28 -6.43
C ILE A 526 13.31 -0.18 -7.84
N MET A 527 12.23 0.37 -8.42
CA MET A 527 11.82 0.06 -9.80
C MET A 527 12.81 0.58 -10.84
N ASN A 528 13.53 1.65 -10.53
CA ASN A 528 14.54 2.23 -11.40
C ASN A 528 15.97 1.68 -11.14
N HIS A 529 16.16 1.03 -10.00
CA HIS A 529 17.46 0.54 -9.49
C HIS A 529 17.36 -0.94 -9.08
N PRO A 530 17.29 -1.88 -10.04
CA PRO A 530 17.09 -3.31 -9.78
C PRO A 530 18.14 -3.91 -8.83
N GLU A 531 19.36 -3.39 -8.83
CA GLU A 531 20.45 -3.79 -7.94
C GLU A 531 20.08 -3.71 -6.45
N LEU A 532 19.25 -2.73 -6.05
CA LEU A 532 18.79 -2.58 -4.67
C LEU A 532 17.85 -3.73 -4.28
N LEU A 533 16.94 -4.12 -5.17
CA LEU A 533 16.05 -5.25 -4.94
C LEU A 533 16.82 -6.57 -4.87
N VAL A 534 17.83 -6.74 -5.73
CA VAL A 534 18.68 -7.94 -5.71
C VAL A 534 19.48 -8.04 -4.43
N SER A 535 20.09 -6.93 -3.98
CA SER A 535 20.79 -6.88 -2.69
C SER A 535 19.86 -7.25 -1.53
N TYR A 536 18.67 -6.63 -1.48
CA TYR A 536 17.68 -6.97 -0.46
C TYR A 536 17.25 -8.44 -0.53
N THR A 537 16.99 -8.96 -1.74
CA THR A 537 16.61 -10.35 -1.95
C THR A 537 17.68 -11.29 -1.43
N LYS A 538 18.96 -10.96 -1.66
CA LYS A 538 20.11 -11.74 -1.16
C LYS A 538 20.13 -11.79 0.37
N ASP A 539 19.85 -10.67 1.03
CA ASP A 539 19.88 -10.57 2.49
C ASP A 539 18.72 -11.33 3.14
N ILE A 540 17.53 -11.29 2.55
CA ILE A 540 16.34 -11.92 3.12
C ILE A 540 16.16 -13.39 2.71
N TYR A 541 16.81 -13.83 1.62
CA TYR A 541 16.68 -15.19 1.09
C TYR A 541 16.91 -16.30 2.13
N PRO A 542 17.94 -16.26 3.00
CA PRO A 542 18.13 -17.30 4.02
C PRO A 542 16.95 -17.45 4.99
N LYS A 543 16.34 -16.34 5.41
CA LYS A 543 15.15 -16.35 6.28
C LYS A 543 13.94 -16.90 5.55
N LEU A 544 13.70 -16.46 4.31
CA LEU A 544 12.59 -16.96 3.48
C LEU A 544 12.73 -18.43 3.15
N ARG A 545 13.95 -18.92 2.90
CA ARG A 545 14.24 -20.34 2.71
C ARG A 545 13.93 -21.13 3.98
N THR A 546 14.32 -20.62 5.15
CA THR A 546 14.01 -21.25 6.44
C THR A 546 12.50 -21.31 6.66
N HIS A 547 11.79 -20.21 6.42
CA HIS A 547 10.33 -20.14 6.50
C HIS A 547 9.64 -21.12 5.53
N PHE A 548 10.09 -21.19 4.28
CA PHE A 548 9.57 -22.11 3.26
C PHE A 548 9.73 -23.59 3.67
N LEU A 549 10.94 -23.97 4.10
CA LEU A 549 11.22 -25.35 4.52
C LEU A 549 10.47 -25.71 5.81
N TRP A 550 10.36 -24.77 6.74
CA TRP A 550 9.56 -24.93 7.95
C TRP A 550 8.07 -25.12 7.65
N PHE A 551 7.50 -24.28 6.78
CA PHE A 551 6.09 -24.34 6.42
C PHE A 551 5.75 -25.67 5.76
N ARG A 552 6.58 -26.12 4.80
CA ARG A 552 6.42 -27.43 4.16
C ARG A 552 6.51 -28.58 5.16
N ARG A 553 7.56 -28.59 6.00
CA ARG A 553 7.78 -29.67 6.97
C ARG A 553 6.62 -29.77 7.97
N THR A 554 6.17 -28.65 8.53
CA THR A 554 5.16 -28.64 9.60
C THR A 554 3.75 -28.96 9.09
N GLN A 555 3.45 -28.62 7.83
CA GLN A 555 2.12 -28.85 7.24
C GLN A 555 2.04 -30.10 6.35
N GLN A 556 3.11 -30.90 6.29
CA GLN A 556 3.19 -32.13 5.52
C GLN A 556 2.05 -33.09 5.91
N GLY A 557 1.29 -33.57 4.93
CA GLY A 557 0.24 -34.56 5.12
C GLY A 557 0.76 -35.99 4.95
N TYR A 558 -0.06 -36.96 5.34
CA TYR A 558 0.24 -38.39 5.19
C TYR A 558 -0.13 -38.88 3.77
N ILE A 559 0.84 -39.48 3.10
CA ILE A 559 0.72 -39.93 1.69
C ILE A 559 0.91 -41.43 1.62
N GLU A 560 2.07 -41.92 2.06
CA GLU A 560 2.41 -43.35 1.99
C GLU A 560 1.53 -44.18 2.92
N GLU A 561 1.19 -43.64 4.09
CA GLU A 561 0.37 -44.30 5.11
C GLU A 561 -1.06 -44.61 4.64
N PHE A 562 -1.53 -43.92 3.60
CA PHE A 562 -2.87 -44.06 3.03
C PHE A 562 -2.86 -44.46 1.54
N ASP A 563 -1.75 -45.06 1.08
CA ASP A 563 -1.56 -45.58 -0.28
C ASP A 563 -1.79 -44.56 -1.42
N ARG A 564 -1.43 -43.29 -1.20
CA ARG A 564 -1.69 -42.17 -2.15
C ARG A 564 -0.58 -41.93 -3.17
N GLY A 565 0.43 -42.79 -3.21
CA GLY A 565 1.54 -42.74 -4.17
C GLY A 565 2.91 -42.56 -3.52
N GLN A 566 3.88 -42.10 -4.30
CA GLN A 566 5.29 -41.90 -3.88
C GLN A 566 5.73 -40.44 -3.92
N ASN A 567 4.88 -39.56 -4.47
CA ASN A 567 5.13 -38.14 -4.51
C ASN A 567 4.76 -37.53 -3.14
N PRO A 568 5.74 -37.04 -2.36
CA PRO A 568 5.49 -36.59 -0.99
C PRO A 568 4.70 -35.27 -0.93
N GLU A 569 4.48 -34.57 -2.04
CA GLU A 569 3.88 -33.23 -2.04
C GLU A 569 2.35 -33.27 -1.82
N GLY A 570 1.92 -33.46 -0.58
CA GLY A 570 0.54 -33.29 -0.15
C GLY A 570 0.48 -32.80 1.29
N TYR A 571 -0.46 -31.92 1.59
CA TYR A 571 -0.41 -31.09 2.79
C TYR A 571 -1.75 -31.02 3.50
N ARG A 572 -1.72 -30.82 4.83
CA ARG A 572 -2.89 -30.72 5.71
C ARG A 572 -2.78 -29.51 6.62
N TRP A 573 -3.87 -28.78 6.80
CA TRP A 573 -3.96 -27.72 7.80
C TRP A 573 -3.95 -28.32 9.21
N ARG A 574 -2.87 -28.06 9.96
CA ARG A 574 -2.78 -28.43 11.38
C ARG A 574 -3.56 -27.44 12.25
N GLY A 575 -4.05 -27.91 13.39
CA GLY A 575 -4.79 -27.08 14.36
C GLY A 575 -6.25 -26.79 13.99
N ARG A 576 -6.81 -27.44 12.97
CA ARG A 576 -8.26 -27.35 12.70
C ARG A 576 -9.06 -28.12 13.76
N THR A 577 -10.29 -27.66 13.98
CA THR A 577 -11.29 -28.38 14.76
C THR A 577 -12.27 -29.11 13.84
N GLN A 578 -13.22 -29.83 14.45
CA GLN A 578 -14.33 -30.44 13.72
C GLN A 578 -15.12 -29.42 12.88
N THR A 579 -15.23 -28.17 13.33
CA THR A 579 -16.12 -27.19 12.69
C THR A 579 -15.39 -26.03 12.01
N HIS A 580 -14.11 -25.79 12.35
CA HIS A 580 -13.36 -24.63 11.86
C HIS A 580 -11.91 -24.95 11.50
N SER A 581 -11.35 -24.24 10.51
CA SER A 581 -9.94 -24.29 10.13
C SER A 581 -9.32 -22.88 10.09
N LEU A 582 -9.02 -22.33 11.27
CA LEU A 582 -8.49 -20.96 11.42
C LEU A 582 -7.16 -20.75 10.67
N ALA A 583 -6.31 -21.77 10.64
CA ALA A 583 -5.02 -21.72 9.96
C ALA A 583 -5.16 -21.48 8.44
N SER A 584 -6.29 -21.87 7.84
CA SER A 584 -6.53 -21.66 6.41
C SER A 584 -6.90 -20.21 6.06
N GLY A 585 -7.33 -19.42 7.05
CA GLY A 585 -7.94 -18.10 6.84
C GLY A 585 -9.39 -18.14 6.33
N LEU A 586 -9.94 -19.33 6.08
CA LEU A 586 -11.34 -19.55 5.68
C LEU A 586 -12.07 -20.35 6.77
N ASP A 587 -12.24 -19.71 7.93
CA ASP A 587 -12.54 -20.32 9.22
C ASP A 587 -13.67 -21.36 9.21
N ASP A 588 -14.87 -21.03 8.75
CA ASP A 588 -16.04 -21.92 8.75
C ASP A 588 -16.31 -22.59 7.40
N TYR A 589 -15.39 -22.49 6.43
CA TYR A 589 -15.55 -23.13 5.13
C TYR A 589 -15.67 -24.66 5.30
N PRO A 590 -16.67 -25.32 4.68
CA PRO A 590 -16.86 -26.75 4.86
C PRO A 590 -15.64 -27.59 4.44
N ARG A 591 -15.23 -28.49 5.32
CA ARG A 591 -14.15 -29.46 5.09
C ARG A 591 -14.68 -30.87 5.35
N ALA A 592 -13.82 -31.88 5.17
CA ALA A 592 -14.15 -33.27 5.49
C ALA A 592 -14.69 -33.42 6.92
N LEU A 593 -15.71 -34.27 7.03
CA LEU A 593 -16.36 -34.67 8.28
C LEU A 593 -16.57 -36.19 8.28
N PRO A 594 -16.24 -36.90 9.38
CA PRO A 594 -15.52 -36.37 10.55
C PRO A 594 -14.12 -35.85 10.17
N ALA A 595 -13.59 -34.89 10.94
CA ALA A 595 -12.23 -34.43 10.71
C ALA A 595 -11.25 -35.57 10.99
N ASP A 596 -10.26 -35.71 10.10
CA ASP A 596 -9.32 -36.85 10.13
C ASP A 596 -7.89 -36.40 9.83
N VAL A 597 -6.90 -37.12 10.37
CA VAL A 597 -5.48 -36.86 10.13
C VAL A 597 -5.08 -37.21 8.70
N ALA A 598 -5.83 -38.09 8.05
CA ALA A 598 -5.71 -38.46 6.65
C ALA A 598 -6.16 -37.35 5.69
N GLU A 599 -6.62 -36.19 6.16
CA GLU A 599 -7.02 -35.12 5.25
C GLU A 599 -5.84 -34.57 4.44
N LEU A 600 -6.09 -34.22 3.17
CA LEU A 600 -5.22 -33.36 2.37
C LEU A 600 -6.04 -32.20 1.82
N ASN A 601 -5.51 -30.97 1.95
CA ASN A 601 -6.21 -29.75 1.62
C ASN A 601 -5.67 -29.11 0.33
N VAL A 602 -6.53 -28.90 -0.66
CA VAL A 602 -6.11 -28.44 -1.99
C VAL A 602 -5.64 -26.99 -2.01
N ASP A 603 -6.25 -26.15 -1.18
CA ASP A 603 -5.87 -24.75 -0.99
C ASP A 603 -4.47 -24.64 -0.38
N LEU A 604 -4.14 -25.49 0.60
CA LEU A 604 -2.81 -25.54 1.20
C LEU A 604 -1.73 -25.98 0.21
N LEU A 605 -1.96 -27.07 -0.54
CA LEU A 605 -1.03 -27.51 -1.59
C LEU A 605 -0.80 -26.39 -2.63
N SER A 606 -1.87 -25.66 -2.99
CA SER A 606 -1.78 -24.49 -3.87
C SER A 606 -0.96 -23.35 -3.24
N TRP A 607 -1.07 -23.10 -1.93
CA TRP A 607 -0.24 -22.11 -1.25
C TRP A 607 1.24 -22.50 -1.21
N VAL A 608 1.55 -23.77 -0.94
CA VAL A 608 2.93 -24.26 -0.99
C VAL A 608 3.51 -24.12 -2.40
N GLY A 609 2.72 -24.35 -3.45
CA GLY A 609 3.18 -24.10 -4.82
C GLY A 609 3.40 -22.60 -5.11
N VAL A 610 2.64 -21.68 -4.50
CA VAL A 610 2.90 -20.23 -4.59
C VAL A 610 4.23 -19.89 -3.92
N MET A 611 4.50 -20.42 -2.71
CA MET A 611 5.81 -20.23 -2.05
C MET A 611 6.93 -20.80 -2.92
N THR A 612 6.77 -22.00 -3.44
CA THR A 612 7.79 -22.70 -4.25
C THR A 612 8.14 -21.88 -5.50
N ARG A 613 7.13 -21.38 -6.23
CA ARG A 613 7.35 -20.49 -7.38
C ARG A 613 8.06 -19.20 -6.99
N SER A 614 7.78 -18.68 -5.80
CA SER A 614 8.48 -17.50 -5.26
C SER A 614 9.96 -17.80 -5.01
N MET A 615 10.26 -18.96 -4.43
CA MET A 615 11.63 -19.42 -4.21
C MET A 615 12.39 -19.67 -5.51
N ILE A 616 11.74 -20.22 -6.55
CA ILE A 616 12.33 -20.35 -7.90
C ILE A 616 12.74 -18.98 -8.46
N GLN A 617 11.86 -17.98 -8.35
CA GLN A 617 12.16 -16.63 -8.84
C GLN A 617 13.32 -15.98 -8.10
N MET A 618 13.34 -16.08 -6.77
CA MET A 618 14.46 -15.57 -5.96
C MET A 618 15.77 -16.29 -6.29
N ALA A 619 15.76 -17.61 -6.40
CA ALA A 619 16.94 -18.39 -6.78
C ALA A 619 17.44 -18.02 -8.18
N LYS A 620 16.54 -17.79 -9.15
CA LYS A 620 16.88 -17.30 -10.49
C LYS A 620 17.56 -15.93 -10.43
N VAL A 621 17.00 -14.99 -9.67
CA VAL A 621 17.54 -13.62 -9.51
C VAL A 621 18.91 -13.62 -8.82
N LEU A 622 19.12 -14.52 -7.87
CA LEU A 622 20.38 -14.65 -7.12
C LEU A 622 21.40 -15.60 -7.78
N ASP A 623 21.10 -16.12 -8.98
CA ASP A 623 21.90 -17.11 -9.71
C ASP A 623 22.22 -18.40 -8.93
N LEU A 624 21.33 -18.82 -8.04
CA LEU A 624 21.45 -20.05 -7.23
C LEU A 624 20.90 -21.26 -7.99
N LYS A 625 21.70 -21.83 -8.90
CA LYS A 625 21.26 -22.90 -9.82
C LYS A 625 20.80 -24.19 -9.15
N ASP A 626 21.46 -24.62 -8.08
CA ASP A 626 21.11 -25.86 -7.37
C ASP A 626 19.76 -25.71 -6.66
N ASP A 627 19.58 -24.62 -5.91
CA ASP A 627 18.31 -24.27 -5.26
C ASP A 627 17.18 -24.11 -6.29
N GLN A 628 17.45 -23.44 -7.42
CA GLN A 628 16.48 -23.30 -8.50
C GLN A 628 16.00 -24.67 -9.01
N ALA A 629 16.92 -25.59 -9.31
CA ALA A 629 16.59 -26.93 -9.80
C ALA A 629 15.84 -27.77 -8.75
N GLU A 630 16.19 -27.63 -7.47
CA GLU A 630 15.47 -28.26 -6.36
C GLU A 630 14.01 -27.78 -6.31
N TYR A 631 13.80 -26.46 -6.30
CA TYR A 631 12.45 -25.89 -6.23
C TYR A 631 11.62 -26.13 -7.50
N GLU A 632 12.23 -26.17 -8.68
CA GLU A 632 11.55 -26.54 -9.93
C GLU A 632 11.03 -27.98 -9.88
N LYS A 633 11.82 -28.90 -9.31
CA LYS A 633 11.36 -30.28 -9.08
C LYS A 633 10.17 -30.31 -8.11
N ILE A 634 10.28 -29.62 -6.97
CA ILE A 634 9.19 -29.54 -5.98
C ILE A 634 7.92 -28.95 -6.61
N TYR A 635 8.04 -27.89 -7.41
CA TYR A 635 6.91 -27.26 -8.06
C TYR A 635 6.23 -28.21 -9.05
N LYS A 636 7.02 -28.97 -9.81
CA LYS A 636 6.52 -30.02 -10.71
C LYS A 636 5.75 -31.08 -9.92
N ASP A 637 6.35 -31.60 -8.85
CA ASP A 637 5.75 -32.62 -7.98
C ASP A 637 4.41 -32.10 -7.39
N ILE A 638 4.34 -30.84 -6.96
CA ILE A 638 3.10 -30.17 -6.51
C ILE A 638 2.03 -30.14 -7.61
N THR A 639 2.38 -29.73 -8.82
CA THR A 639 1.42 -29.64 -9.94
C THR A 639 0.89 -31.00 -10.37
N GLU A 640 1.73 -32.05 -10.32
CA GLU A 640 1.31 -33.43 -10.58
C GLU A 640 0.33 -33.92 -9.50
N ASN A 641 0.60 -33.63 -8.22
CA ASN A 641 -0.28 -34.02 -7.12
C ASN A 641 -1.59 -33.22 -7.06
N LEU A 642 -1.63 -31.97 -7.53
CA LEU A 642 -2.90 -31.25 -7.69
C LEU A 642 -3.87 -32.01 -8.58
N ASP A 643 -3.39 -32.53 -9.70
CA ASP A 643 -4.22 -33.30 -10.63
C ASP A 643 -4.47 -34.73 -10.14
N HIS A 644 -3.44 -35.42 -9.63
CA HIS A 644 -3.56 -36.81 -9.19
C HIS A 644 -4.40 -36.94 -7.91
N LEU A 645 -4.18 -36.06 -6.93
CA LEU A 645 -4.81 -36.14 -5.62
C LEU A 645 -6.06 -35.27 -5.50
N HIS A 646 -6.22 -34.17 -6.23
CA HIS A 646 -7.32 -33.24 -5.91
C HIS A 646 -8.35 -33.07 -7.02
N TRP A 647 -8.05 -33.40 -8.27
CA TRP A 647 -9.04 -33.32 -9.34
C TRP A 647 -10.08 -34.45 -9.25
N SER A 648 -11.36 -34.08 -9.24
CA SER A 648 -12.48 -35.02 -9.37
C SER A 648 -13.05 -34.95 -10.80
N PRO A 649 -12.89 -36.01 -11.62
CA PRO A 649 -13.52 -36.07 -12.95
C PRO A 649 -15.04 -36.06 -12.92
N GLU A 650 -15.64 -36.63 -11.86
CA GLU A 650 -17.09 -36.68 -11.65
C GLU A 650 -17.67 -35.31 -11.35
N GLU A 651 -17.07 -34.60 -10.39
CA GLU A 651 -17.51 -33.27 -9.96
C GLU A 651 -16.96 -32.13 -10.83
N LYS A 652 -16.03 -32.45 -11.74
CA LYS A 652 -15.33 -31.53 -12.66
C LYS A 652 -14.69 -30.34 -11.94
N THR A 653 -14.11 -30.60 -10.78
CA THR A 653 -13.54 -29.58 -9.92
C THR A 653 -12.45 -30.15 -9.02
N TYR A 654 -11.70 -29.27 -8.35
CA TYR A 654 -10.71 -29.66 -7.36
C TYR A 654 -11.35 -29.76 -5.97
N CYS A 655 -10.94 -30.76 -5.19
CA CYS A 655 -11.54 -31.13 -3.93
C CYS A 655 -10.47 -31.46 -2.88
N ASP A 656 -10.82 -31.33 -1.60
CA ASP A 656 -10.02 -31.91 -0.53
C ASP A 656 -10.10 -33.45 -0.60
N VAL A 657 -9.15 -34.13 0.05
CA VAL A 657 -9.11 -35.61 0.12
C VAL A 657 -9.25 -36.03 1.57
N SER A 658 -10.02 -37.10 1.81
CA SER A 658 -10.10 -37.77 3.10
C SER A 658 -10.29 -39.28 2.89
N LEU A 659 -10.61 -40.00 3.95
CA LEU A 659 -11.08 -41.38 3.90
C LEU A 659 -12.59 -41.45 4.13
N ASP A 660 -13.23 -42.46 3.56
CA ASP A 660 -14.61 -42.83 3.89
C ASP A 660 -14.69 -43.85 5.06
N GLU A 661 -15.88 -44.36 5.36
CA GLU A 661 -16.10 -45.33 6.43
C GLU A 661 -15.41 -46.69 6.19
N ASP A 662 -15.07 -47.00 4.94
CA ASP A 662 -14.39 -48.23 4.53
C ASP A 662 -12.85 -48.02 4.44
N GLU A 663 -12.34 -46.87 4.90
CA GLU A 663 -10.94 -46.44 4.81
C GLU A 663 -10.42 -46.24 3.37
N ASP A 664 -11.33 -46.05 2.40
CA ASP A 664 -10.99 -45.77 1.01
C ASP A 664 -10.84 -44.27 0.76
N ASN A 665 -9.93 -43.91 -0.15
CA ASN A 665 -9.65 -42.51 -0.49
C ASN A 665 -10.83 -41.85 -1.22
N VAL A 666 -11.40 -40.80 -0.63
CA VAL A 666 -12.56 -40.08 -1.18
C VAL A 666 -12.24 -38.60 -1.45
N LYS A 667 -12.87 -38.04 -2.49
CA LYS A 667 -12.83 -36.59 -2.78
C LYS A 667 -13.97 -35.88 -2.05
N VAL A 668 -13.64 -34.91 -1.22
CA VAL A 668 -14.61 -34.10 -0.48
C VAL A 668 -14.82 -32.77 -1.21
N CYS A 669 -15.84 -32.74 -2.06
CA CYS A 669 -16.07 -31.66 -3.03
C CYS A 669 -17.09 -30.64 -2.54
N HIS A 670 -16.68 -29.71 -1.68
CA HIS A 670 -17.47 -28.52 -1.38
C HIS A 670 -17.15 -27.42 -2.41
N LYS A 671 -17.93 -27.35 -3.51
CA LYS A 671 -17.75 -26.35 -4.58
C LYS A 671 -17.80 -24.93 -4.02
N GLY A 672 -16.75 -24.17 -4.21
CA GLY A 672 -16.58 -22.82 -3.66
C GLY A 672 -15.16 -22.33 -3.88
N TYR A 673 -14.73 -21.35 -3.10
CA TYR A 673 -13.40 -20.75 -3.21
C TYR A 673 -12.28 -21.80 -3.19
N ILE A 674 -12.37 -22.81 -2.32
CA ILE A 674 -11.34 -23.85 -2.18
C ILE A 674 -11.14 -24.64 -3.47
N SER A 675 -12.24 -24.99 -4.14
CA SER A 675 -12.20 -25.69 -5.43
C SER A 675 -11.54 -24.89 -6.55
N LEU A 676 -11.42 -23.56 -6.39
CA LEU A 676 -10.80 -22.69 -7.38
C LEU A 676 -9.29 -22.52 -7.17
N PHE A 677 -8.70 -22.91 -6.03
CA PHE A 677 -7.31 -22.54 -5.69
C PHE A 677 -6.26 -22.87 -6.75
N PRO A 678 -6.30 -24.03 -7.42
CA PRO A 678 -5.36 -24.31 -8.52
C PRO A 678 -5.51 -23.33 -9.70
N PHE A 679 -6.73 -22.87 -9.97
CA PHE A 679 -7.01 -21.82 -10.95
C PHE A 679 -6.56 -20.44 -10.44
N LEU A 680 -6.90 -20.08 -9.19
CA LEU A 680 -6.52 -18.79 -8.58
C LEU A 680 -5.01 -18.59 -8.52
N THR A 681 -4.27 -19.67 -8.25
CA THR A 681 -2.81 -19.66 -8.17
C THR A 681 -2.14 -19.95 -9.51
N LYS A 682 -2.89 -20.02 -10.63
CA LYS A 682 -2.37 -20.19 -11.99
C LYS A 682 -1.54 -21.48 -12.17
N MET A 683 -1.96 -22.57 -11.52
CA MET A 683 -1.29 -23.87 -11.56
C MET A 683 -1.94 -24.87 -12.52
N ILE A 684 -3.15 -24.60 -13.00
CA ILE A 684 -3.72 -25.37 -14.11
C ILE A 684 -2.92 -25.04 -15.38
N PRO A 685 -2.39 -26.02 -16.13
CA PRO A 685 -1.70 -25.76 -17.38
C PRO A 685 -2.60 -25.02 -18.39
N PRO A 686 -2.13 -23.92 -19.04
CA PRO A 686 -2.93 -23.20 -20.04
C PRO A 686 -3.37 -24.05 -21.25
N SER A 687 -2.69 -25.16 -21.50
CA SER A 687 -3.03 -26.15 -22.52
C SER A 687 -4.18 -27.07 -22.13
N ASP A 688 -4.53 -27.20 -20.85
CA ASP A 688 -5.62 -28.03 -20.36
C ASP A 688 -6.95 -27.26 -20.42
N THR A 689 -7.45 -27.08 -21.65
CA THR A 689 -8.63 -26.25 -21.92
C THR A 689 -9.92 -26.87 -21.39
N GLU A 690 -9.95 -28.19 -21.16
CA GLU A 690 -11.11 -28.90 -20.62
C GLU A 690 -11.32 -28.58 -19.13
N LYS A 691 -10.26 -28.67 -18.31
CA LYS A 691 -10.34 -28.29 -16.89
C LYS A 691 -10.61 -26.80 -16.74
N LEU A 692 -9.91 -25.96 -17.52
CA LEU A 692 -10.15 -24.51 -17.50
C LEU A 692 -11.59 -24.16 -17.87
N SER A 693 -12.17 -24.82 -18.89
CA SER A 693 -13.57 -24.63 -19.24
C SER A 693 -14.50 -25.04 -18.10
N SER A 694 -14.23 -26.18 -17.45
CA SER A 694 -15.05 -26.67 -16.33
C SER A 694 -15.04 -25.71 -15.13
N ILE A 695 -13.87 -25.15 -14.80
CA ILE A 695 -13.74 -24.16 -13.71
C ILE A 695 -14.42 -22.84 -14.08
N VAL A 696 -14.26 -22.35 -15.31
CA VAL A 696 -14.94 -21.13 -15.78
C VAL A 696 -16.46 -21.32 -15.82
N ASP A 697 -16.93 -22.52 -16.20
CA ASP A 697 -18.35 -22.88 -16.15
C ASP A 697 -18.89 -22.87 -14.71
N LEU A 698 -18.13 -23.42 -13.74
CA LEU A 698 -18.48 -23.36 -12.32
C LEU A 698 -18.56 -21.92 -11.79
N ILE A 699 -17.58 -21.07 -12.16
CA ILE A 699 -17.52 -19.66 -11.73
C ILE A 699 -18.73 -18.88 -12.22
N LYS A 700 -19.15 -19.09 -13.48
CA LYS A 700 -20.21 -18.32 -14.13
C LYS A 700 -21.63 -18.86 -13.92
N ASP A 701 -21.79 -20.00 -13.24
CA ASP A 701 -23.08 -20.62 -13.00
C ASP A 701 -23.84 -19.93 -11.83
N PRO A 702 -25.02 -19.32 -12.06
CA PRO A 702 -25.82 -18.67 -11.03
C PRO A 702 -26.36 -19.60 -9.94
N GLU A 703 -26.52 -20.90 -10.24
CA GLU A 703 -26.93 -21.91 -9.26
C GLU A 703 -25.74 -22.44 -8.45
N GLU A 704 -24.51 -22.15 -8.87
CA GLU A 704 -23.30 -22.45 -8.12
C GLU A 704 -22.70 -21.15 -7.52
N LEU A 705 -21.63 -20.61 -8.13
CA LEU A 705 -20.82 -19.55 -7.53
C LEU A 705 -21.19 -18.14 -7.97
N TRP A 706 -21.91 -17.98 -9.09
CA TRP A 706 -22.14 -16.65 -9.67
C TRP A 706 -23.28 -15.88 -8.99
N SER A 707 -23.02 -14.63 -8.61
CA SER A 707 -24.07 -13.68 -8.20
C SER A 707 -23.96 -12.34 -8.94
N GLU A 708 -24.99 -11.50 -8.81
CA GLU A 708 -24.99 -10.13 -9.35
C GLU A 708 -24.02 -9.18 -8.63
N TYR A 709 -23.37 -9.64 -7.56
CA TYR A 709 -22.50 -8.83 -6.71
C TYR A 709 -21.05 -9.34 -6.62
N GLY A 710 -20.78 -10.55 -7.16
CA GLY A 710 -19.47 -11.22 -7.11
C GLY A 710 -19.58 -12.75 -7.05
N ILE A 711 -18.43 -13.42 -6.89
CA ILE A 711 -18.35 -14.88 -6.73
C ILE A 711 -18.56 -15.24 -5.26
N ARG A 712 -19.51 -16.13 -5.00
CA ARG A 712 -19.84 -16.67 -3.67
C ARG A 712 -18.68 -17.47 -3.10
N SER A 713 -18.51 -17.40 -1.78
CA SER A 713 -17.54 -18.25 -1.07
C SER A 713 -17.87 -19.73 -1.21
N LEU A 714 -19.15 -20.10 -1.10
CA LEU A 714 -19.64 -21.47 -1.25
C LEU A 714 -20.78 -21.53 -2.26
N SER A 715 -20.84 -22.62 -3.02
CA SER A 715 -21.90 -22.90 -3.99
C SER A 715 -23.28 -22.81 -3.36
N LYS A 716 -24.20 -22.15 -4.07
CA LYS A 716 -25.63 -22.06 -3.71
C LYS A 716 -26.32 -23.43 -3.76
N SER A 717 -25.82 -24.38 -4.55
CA SER A 717 -26.27 -25.78 -4.57
C SER A 717 -25.84 -26.59 -3.34
N SER A 718 -24.89 -26.10 -2.54
CA SER A 718 -24.40 -26.81 -1.35
C SER A 718 -25.47 -26.86 -0.25
N GLU A 719 -25.62 -28.01 0.42
CA GLU A 719 -26.48 -28.13 1.60
C GLU A 719 -26.03 -27.25 2.78
N LEU A 720 -24.76 -26.83 2.78
CA LEU A 720 -24.17 -25.98 3.80
C LEU A 720 -24.22 -24.49 3.46
N TYR A 721 -24.78 -24.12 2.30
CA TYR A 721 -24.98 -22.73 1.89
C TYR A 721 -25.82 -21.96 2.91
N ARG A 722 -25.30 -20.82 3.39
CA ARG A 722 -25.95 -19.97 4.41
C ARG A 722 -26.27 -20.67 5.74
N THR A 723 -25.49 -21.67 6.12
CA THR A 723 -25.58 -22.34 7.42
C THR A 723 -24.51 -21.85 8.40
N GLY A 724 -24.58 -22.27 9.67
CA GLY A 724 -23.57 -21.94 10.67
C GLY A 724 -23.48 -20.43 10.95
N GLU A 725 -22.26 -19.92 11.08
CA GLU A 725 -22.00 -18.49 11.24
C GLU A 725 -22.16 -17.71 9.94
N ASN A 726 -22.21 -18.41 8.81
CA ASN A 726 -22.26 -17.89 7.46
C ASN A 726 -21.17 -16.83 7.19
N TYR A 727 -19.92 -17.19 7.44
CA TYR A 727 -18.76 -16.32 7.18
C TYR A 727 -18.17 -16.62 5.79
N TRP A 728 -17.74 -17.85 5.56
CA TRP A 728 -17.21 -18.38 4.30
C TRP A 728 -18.17 -19.40 3.63
N ARG A 729 -19.47 -19.33 3.95
CA ARG A 729 -20.52 -20.26 3.46
C ARG A 729 -21.56 -19.64 2.52
N SER A 730 -21.31 -18.43 2.02
CA SER A 730 -22.16 -17.72 1.05
C SER A 730 -21.56 -16.37 0.66
N PRO A 731 -21.10 -15.53 1.62
CA PRO A 731 -20.75 -14.15 1.35
C PRO A 731 -19.62 -14.00 0.33
N ILE A 732 -19.58 -12.81 -0.27
CA ILE A 732 -18.62 -12.41 -1.28
C ILE A 732 -17.47 -11.69 -0.61
N TRP A 733 -16.26 -12.18 -0.85
CA TRP A 733 -15.02 -11.64 -0.30
C TRP A 733 -14.14 -11.12 -1.42
N MET A 734 -13.70 -9.87 -1.29
CA MET A 734 -12.88 -9.21 -2.30
C MET A 734 -11.52 -9.88 -2.59
N PRO A 735 -10.75 -10.45 -1.63
CA PRO A 735 -9.41 -10.97 -1.93
C PRO A 735 -9.47 -12.15 -2.91
N ILE A 736 -10.41 -13.07 -2.71
CA ILE A 736 -10.59 -14.20 -3.62
C ILE A 736 -11.18 -13.77 -4.96
N ASN A 737 -12.15 -12.85 -4.95
CA ASN A 737 -12.72 -12.29 -6.19
C ASN A 737 -11.67 -11.54 -7.04
N TYR A 738 -10.73 -10.86 -6.39
CA TYR A 738 -9.57 -10.27 -7.06
C TYR A 738 -8.69 -11.35 -7.72
N LEU A 739 -8.38 -12.44 -7.00
CA LEU A 739 -7.63 -13.56 -7.58
C LEU A 739 -8.37 -14.23 -8.74
N VAL A 740 -9.71 -14.32 -8.70
CA VAL A 740 -10.51 -14.82 -9.83
C VAL A 740 -10.33 -13.91 -11.05
N LEU A 741 -10.42 -12.59 -10.89
CA LEU A 741 -10.22 -11.64 -11.98
C LEU A 741 -8.79 -11.72 -12.56
N ASP A 742 -7.78 -11.82 -11.70
CA ASP A 742 -6.39 -11.94 -12.11
C ASP A 742 -6.11 -13.27 -12.85
N ALA A 743 -6.67 -14.37 -12.36
CA ALA A 743 -6.57 -15.68 -13.01
C ALA A 743 -7.30 -15.72 -14.36
N LEU A 744 -8.53 -15.18 -14.45
CA LEU A 744 -9.25 -15.04 -15.72
C LEU A 744 -8.41 -14.25 -16.74
N LYS A 745 -7.82 -13.13 -16.34
CA LYS A 745 -6.94 -12.34 -17.21
C LYS A 745 -5.70 -13.12 -17.64
N HIS A 746 -5.07 -13.84 -16.72
CA HIS A 746 -3.92 -14.70 -17.03
C HIS A 746 -4.27 -15.77 -18.07
N TYR A 747 -5.33 -16.54 -17.84
CA TYR A 747 -5.72 -17.64 -18.72
C TYR A 747 -6.26 -17.20 -20.07
N HIS A 748 -6.93 -16.04 -20.15
CA HIS A 748 -7.27 -15.45 -21.45
C HIS A 748 -6.02 -15.18 -22.30
N ASN A 749 -4.96 -14.66 -21.67
CA ASN A 749 -3.74 -14.30 -22.39
C ASN A 749 -2.86 -15.51 -22.71
N ALA A 750 -2.91 -16.56 -21.88
CA ALA A 750 -2.08 -17.74 -22.03
C ALA A 750 -2.72 -18.87 -22.85
N SER A 751 -4.05 -18.95 -22.92
CA SER A 751 -4.74 -20.03 -23.64
C SER A 751 -4.85 -19.74 -25.14
N ASN A 752 -4.72 -20.80 -25.95
CA ASN A 752 -4.88 -20.75 -27.40
C ASN A 752 -6.31 -21.11 -27.87
N ASP A 753 -7.24 -21.40 -26.96
CA ASP A 753 -8.63 -21.74 -27.30
C ASP A 753 -9.50 -20.49 -27.41
N ALA A 754 -9.91 -20.16 -28.64
CA ALA A 754 -10.70 -18.98 -28.93
C ALA A 754 -12.07 -18.95 -28.23
N LYS A 755 -12.72 -20.11 -28.05
CA LYS A 755 -14.05 -20.21 -27.44
C LYS A 755 -13.97 -20.04 -25.93
N LEU A 756 -12.97 -20.66 -25.31
CA LEU A 756 -12.66 -20.47 -23.90
C LEU A 756 -12.30 -19.00 -23.63
N ASN A 757 -11.44 -18.39 -24.45
CA ASN A 757 -11.05 -16.99 -24.31
C ASN A 757 -12.24 -16.03 -24.42
N GLU A 758 -13.18 -16.26 -25.34
CA GLU A 758 -14.42 -15.47 -25.43
C GLU A 758 -15.24 -15.57 -24.14
N THR A 759 -15.37 -16.78 -23.59
CA THR A 759 -16.10 -17.04 -22.34
C THR A 759 -15.42 -16.37 -21.16
N ILE A 760 -14.09 -16.47 -21.05
CA ILE A 760 -13.29 -15.82 -20.01
C ILE A 760 -13.43 -14.31 -20.09
N ALA A 761 -13.32 -13.71 -21.29
CA ALA A 761 -13.43 -12.26 -21.48
C ALA A 761 -14.81 -11.73 -21.05
N ALA A 762 -15.89 -12.43 -21.41
CA ALA A 762 -17.24 -12.08 -20.99
C ALA A 762 -17.41 -12.18 -19.47
N THR A 763 -16.95 -13.28 -18.87
CA THR A 763 -17.02 -13.53 -17.42
C THR A 763 -16.24 -12.48 -16.64
N TYR A 764 -15.00 -12.19 -17.06
CA TYR A 764 -14.15 -11.16 -16.47
C TYR A 764 -14.81 -9.78 -16.52
N LYS A 765 -15.35 -9.38 -17.68
CA LYS A 765 -15.99 -8.08 -17.85
C LYS A 765 -17.18 -7.93 -16.88
N GLN A 766 -18.06 -8.92 -16.84
CA GLN A 766 -19.26 -8.86 -16.01
C GLN A 766 -18.94 -8.91 -14.52
N LEU A 767 -18.00 -9.78 -14.10
CA LEU A 767 -17.59 -9.89 -12.70
C LEU A 767 -16.95 -8.59 -12.20
N ARG A 768 -16.06 -8.00 -13.00
CA ARG A 768 -15.44 -6.69 -12.71
C ARG A 768 -16.50 -5.62 -12.52
N GLU A 769 -17.52 -5.57 -13.38
CA GLU A 769 -18.61 -4.61 -13.26
C GLU A 769 -19.46 -4.82 -12.00
N ASN A 770 -19.81 -6.07 -11.68
CA ASN A 770 -20.61 -6.41 -10.50
C ASN A 770 -19.91 -6.00 -9.20
N LEU A 771 -18.64 -6.37 -9.05
CA LEU A 771 -17.85 -6.09 -7.85
C LEU A 771 -17.68 -4.58 -7.62
N VAL A 772 -17.19 -3.85 -8.62
CA VAL A 772 -16.93 -2.41 -8.49
C VAL A 772 -18.21 -1.63 -8.23
N LYS A 773 -19.31 -1.95 -8.94
CA LYS A 773 -20.60 -1.30 -8.71
C LYS A 773 -21.13 -1.57 -7.31
N ASN A 774 -21.09 -2.82 -6.83
CA ASN A 774 -21.64 -3.15 -5.51
C ASN A 774 -20.89 -2.43 -4.38
N VAL A 775 -19.56 -2.52 -4.36
CA VAL A 775 -18.74 -1.88 -3.33
C VAL A 775 -18.93 -0.35 -3.36
N TYR A 776 -18.99 0.25 -4.56
CA TYR A 776 -19.21 1.69 -4.70
C TYR A 776 -20.59 2.14 -4.19
N GLN A 777 -21.66 1.37 -4.46
CA GLN A 777 -22.99 1.69 -3.96
C GLN A 777 -23.06 1.59 -2.44
N GLU A 778 -22.44 0.55 -1.87
CA GLU A 778 -22.40 0.39 -0.41
C GLU A 778 -21.55 1.48 0.26
N TRP A 779 -20.41 1.85 -0.34
CA TRP A 779 -19.63 3.01 0.11
C TRP A 779 -20.45 4.30 0.08
N LYS A 780 -21.21 4.56 -0.98
CA LYS A 780 -22.12 5.72 -1.03
C LYS A 780 -23.22 5.67 0.02
N ARG A 781 -23.76 4.48 0.28
CA ARG A 781 -24.89 4.28 1.19
C ARG A 781 -24.48 4.40 2.66
N THR A 782 -23.31 3.88 3.02
CA THR A 782 -22.88 3.77 4.42
C THR A 782 -21.72 4.68 4.80
N GLY A 783 -21.02 5.28 3.84
CA GLY A 783 -19.79 6.06 4.07
C GLY A 783 -18.52 5.23 4.27
N PHE A 784 -18.60 3.90 4.10
CA PHE A 784 -17.52 2.96 4.39
C PHE A 784 -17.46 1.81 3.37
N VAL A 785 -16.29 1.20 3.23
CA VAL A 785 -16.17 -0.16 2.66
C VAL A 785 -16.15 -1.19 3.79
N TRP A 786 -16.42 -2.45 3.44
CA TRP A 786 -16.70 -3.50 4.41
C TRP A 786 -15.94 -4.78 4.09
N GLU A 787 -15.90 -5.65 5.08
CA GLU A 787 -15.17 -6.92 5.07
C GLU A 787 -15.71 -7.89 4.01
N GLN A 788 -17.02 -8.07 3.99
CA GLN A 788 -17.73 -8.97 3.08
C GLN A 788 -19.07 -8.37 2.61
N TYR A 789 -19.66 -8.97 1.57
CA TYR A 789 -20.94 -8.56 0.99
C TYR A 789 -21.91 -9.75 0.86
N ASP A 790 -23.18 -9.51 1.14
CA ASP A 790 -24.24 -10.52 0.98
C ASP A 790 -24.39 -10.92 -0.49
N ASP A 791 -24.49 -12.22 -0.76
CA ASP A 791 -24.55 -12.73 -2.13
C ASP A 791 -25.93 -12.62 -2.80
N ILE A 792 -26.98 -12.30 -2.03
CA ILE A 792 -28.35 -12.16 -2.54
C ILE A 792 -28.75 -10.69 -2.69
N SER A 793 -28.40 -9.83 -1.73
CA SER A 793 -28.80 -8.42 -1.74
C SER A 793 -27.66 -7.46 -2.12
N GLY A 794 -26.41 -7.93 -2.09
CA GLY A 794 -25.22 -7.07 -2.22
C GLY A 794 -24.92 -6.24 -0.99
N THR A 795 -25.74 -6.31 0.07
CA THR A 795 -25.58 -5.47 1.26
C THR A 795 -24.30 -5.81 2.01
N ALA A 796 -23.59 -4.79 2.46
CA ALA A 796 -22.38 -4.91 3.21
C ALA A 796 -22.61 -5.49 4.62
N GLN A 797 -21.64 -6.26 5.11
CA GLN A 797 -21.73 -7.00 6.37
C GLN A 797 -20.42 -6.93 7.16
N ARG A 798 -20.52 -7.25 8.48
CA ARG A 798 -19.39 -7.44 9.41
C ARG A 798 -18.57 -6.18 9.65
N ALA A 799 -17.23 -6.23 9.66
CA ALA A 799 -16.41 -5.10 10.06
C ALA A 799 -16.54 -3.94 9.04
N LYS A 800 -16.93 -2.75 9.55
CA LYS A 800 -16.91 -1.52 8.76
C LYS A 800 -15.50 -0.98 8.62
N ASN A 801 -15.31 -0.11 7.64
CA ASN A 801 -14.03 0.51 7.31
C ASN A 801 -12.91 -0.49 7.03
N PHE A 802 -13.26 -1.56 6.33
CA PHE A 802 -12.33 -2.62 5.95
C PHE A 802 -11.51 -2.19 4.73
N LEU A 803 -10.63 -1.22 4.94
CA LEU A 803 -9.73 -0.69 3.92
C LEU A 803 -8.45 -1.51 3.78
N GLY A 804 -8.46 -2.75 4.28
CA GLY A 804 -7.49 -3.79 3.96
C GLY A 804 -7.71 -4.38 2.55
N TRP A 805 -8.02 -5.67 2.46
CA TRP A 805 -8.15 -6.34 1.15
C TRP A 805 -9.24 -5.77 0.24
N THR A 806 -10.27 -5.10 0.78
CA THR A 806 -11.37 -4.58 -0.05
C THR A 806 -10.87 -3.47 -0.97
N SER A 807 -9.72 -2.88 -0.63
CA SER A 807 -8.98 -1.94 -1.46
C SER A 807 -8.51 -2.52 -2.79
N SER A 808 -8.41 -3.86 -2.92
CA SER A 808 -8.12 -4.53 -4.20
C SER A 808 -9.20 -4.32 -5.27
N VAL A 809 -10.42 -3.89 -4.90
CA VAL A 809 -11.47 -3.47 -5.86
C VAL A 809 -10.98 -2.36 -6.80
N ARG A 810 -10.04 -1.52 -6.34
CA ARG A 810 -9.42 -0.48 -7.18
C ARG A 810 -8.60 -1.11 -8.32
N VAL A 811 -7.92 -2.22 -8.08
CA VAL A 811 -7.17 -2.92 -9.15
C VAL A 811 -8.14 -3.45 -10.21
N ALA A 812 -9.30 -3.94 -9.79
CA ALA A 812 -10.37 -4.31 -10.72
C ALA A 812 -10.86 -3.08 -11.53
N ALA A 813 -11.07 -1.93 -10.90
CA ALA A 813 -11.52 -0.71 -11.60
C ALA A 813 -10.52 -0.19 -12.65
N GLN A 814 -9.22 -0.41 -12.45
CA GLN A 814 -8.15 0.04 -13.34
C GLN A 814 -7.72 -0.99 -14.38
N SER A 815 -8.05 -2.25 -14.17
CA SER A 815 -7.75 -3.27 -15.15
C SER A 815 -8.71 -3.07 -16.34
N GLY A 816 -8.15 -2.72 -17.50
CA GLY A 816 -8.93 -2.52 -18.73
C GLY A 816 -9.67 -3.79 -19.15
N ALA A 817 -10.55 -3.66 -20.16
CA ALA A 817 -11.02 -4.84 -20.88
C ALA A 817 -9.80 -5.66 -21.31
N VAL A 818 -9.91 -7.00 -21.33
CA VAL A 818 -8.80 -7.83 -21.79
C VAL A 818 -8.50 -7.44 -23.23
N SER A 819 -7.45 -6.65 -23.41
CA SER A 819 -7.24 -5.92 -24.64
C SER A 819 -6.71 -6.89 -25.66
N ASN A 820 -7.42 -7.00 -26.78
CA ASN A 820 -6.89 -7.69 -27.95
C ASN A 820 -5.54 -7.02 -28.33
N PRO A 821 -4.42 -7.76 -28.39
CA PRO A 821 -3.09 -7.25 -28.78
C PRO A 821 -3.12 -6.35 -30.03
N VAL A 822 -4.07 -6.60 -30.93
CA VAL A 822 -4.26 -5.87 -32.18
C VAL A 822 -4.69 -4.41 -31.98
N GLN A 823 -5.35 -4.05 -30.86
CA GLN A 823 -5.83 -2.68 -30.63
C GLN A 823 -4.71 -1.63 -30.44
N GLN A 824 -3.51 -2.04 -30.04
CA GLN A 824 -2.38 -1.11 -29.79
C GLN A 824 -1.49 -0.86 -31.02
N VAL A 825 -1.68 -1.62 -32.11
CA VAL A 825 -0.90 -1.51 -33.35
C VAL A 825 -1.16 -0.17 -34.08
N GLU A 826 -2.40 0.30 -34.11
CA GLU A 826 -2.75 1.54 -34.81
C GLU A 826 -2.17 2.80 -34.12
N PRO A 827 -2.29 2.98 -32.79
CA PRO A 827 -1.60 4.06 -32.08
C PRO A 827 -0.08 4.01 -32.29
N PHE A 828 0.53 2.82 -32.25
CA PHE A 828 1.96 2.64 -32.51
C PHE A 828 2.35 3.09 -33.92
N LEU A 829 1.62 2.64 -34.95
CA LEU A 829 1.84 3.05 -36.34
C LEU A 829 1.69 4.56 -36.52
N LYS A 830 0.68 5.16 -35.88
CA LYS A 830 0.50 6.62 -35.88
C LYS A 830 1.68 7.34 -35.23
N ALA A 831 2.22 6.83 -34.12
CA ALA A 831 3.39 7.39 -33.45
C ALA A 831 4.67 7.29 -34.30
N VAL A 832 4.87 6.16 -34.99
CA VAL A 832 5.98 5.98 -35.95
C VAL A 832 5.86 6.99 -37.09
N LEU A 833 4.69 7.09 -37.73
CA LEU A 833 4.48 8.02 -38.84
C LEU A 833 4.58 9.49 -38.41
N SER A 834 4.03 9.85 -37.24
CA SER A 834 4.14 11.22 -36.71
C SER A 834 5.58 11.59 -36.39
N SER A 835 6.40 10.63 -35.95
CA SER A 835 7.82 10.88 -35.73
C SER A 835 8.53 11.29 -37.02
N LEU A 836 8.11 10.79 -38.19
CA LEU A 836 8.69 11.15 -39.49
C LEU A 836 8.27 12.55 -39.96
N ASP A 837 7.14 13.05 -39.47
CA ASP A 837 6.48 14.31 -39.84
C ASP A 837 6.83 15.49 -38.94
N LEU A 838 7.74 15.31 -37.99
CA LEU A 838 8.17 16.38 -37.09
C LEU A 838 8.64 17.60 -37.89
N GLN A 839 8.25 18.77 -37.41
CA GLN A 839 8.60 20.07 -37.97
C GLN A 839 9.61 20.77 -37.06
N TYR A 840 10.68 21.30 -37.64
CA TYR A 840 11.67 22.10 -36.91
C TYR A 840 11.15 23.52 -36.65
N GLN A 841 11.21 23.98 -35.39
CA GLN A 841 10.84 25.34 -34.99
C GLN A 841 11.99 25.97 -34.19
N SER A 842 12.78 26.85 -34.80
CA SER A 842 13.87 27.61 -34.15
C SER A 842 13.44 29.06 -33.87
N PRO A 843 13.89 29.74 -32.78
CA PRO A 843 14.33 29.26 -31.47
C PRO A 843 13.19 29.46 -30.45
N THR A 844 12.20 28.56 -30.44
CA THR A 844 11.19 28.47 -29.37
C THR A 844 11.15 27.04 -28.85
N SER A 845 11.86 26.81 -27.73
CA SER A 845 11.71 25.78 -26.69
C SER A 845 11.49 24.30 -27.04
N SER A 846 11.43 23.87 -28.30
CA SER A 846 11.02 22.48 -28.63
C SER A 846 12.21 21.52 -28.78
N TYR A 847 13.35 21.97 -29.29
CA TYR A 847 14.58 21.16 -29.41
C TYR A 847 15.84 22.02 -29.14
N PRO A 848 16.81 21.54 -28.34
CA PRO A 848 18.01 22.30 -27.97
C PRO A 848 19.09 22.36 -29.09
N SER A 849 19.06 21.44 -30.05
CA SER A 849 19.97 21.41 -31.19
C SER A 849 19.34 20.71 -32.42
N VAL A 850 19.98 20.84 -33.60
CA VAL A 850 19.55 20.14 -34.82
C VAL A 850 19.71 18.61 -34.65
N GLU A 851 20.72 18.17 -33.92
CA GLU A 851 20.94 16.77 -33.58
C GLU A 851 19.81 16.25 -32.69
N ALA A 852 19.40 17.01 -31.66
CA ALA A 852 18.30 16.62 -30.77
C ALA A 852 16.94 16.55 -31.48
N TYR A 853 16.76 17.32 -32.56
CA TYR A 853 15.61 17.20 -33.46
C TYR A 853 15.72 15.97 -34.37
N ALA A 854 16.89 15.72 -34.95
CA ALA A 854 17.11 14.60 -35.86
C ALA A 854 16.97 13.23 -35.18
N THR A 855 17.35 13.12 -33.91
CA THR A 855 17.22 11.87 -33.13
C THR A 855 15.78 11.46 -32.85
N GLN A 856 14.81 12.35 -33.06
CA GLN A 856 13.38 12.05 -32.88
C GLN A 856 12.78 11.27 -34.03
N PHE A 857 13.35 11.34 -35.24
CA PHE A 857 12.82 10.62 -36.40
C PHE A 857 12.95 9.11 -36.17
N ALA A 858 11.81 8.40 -36.25
CA ALA A 858 11.74 6.96 -36.08
C ALA A 858 12.47 6.44 -34.83
N LYS A 859 12.31 7.13 -33.69
CA LYS A 859 12.91 6.74 -32.40
C LYS A 859 12.54 5.32 -31.95
N GLN A 860 11.46 4.77 -32.51
CA GLN A 860 10.99 3.40 -32.33
C GLN A 860 11.92 2.34 -32.94
N ILE A 861 12.84 2.72 -33.84
CA ILE A 861 13.82 1.81 -34.45
C ILE A 861 14.95 1.50 -33.46
N LYS A 862 15.31 0.21 -33.31
CA LYS A 862 16.49 -0.22 -32.55
C LYS A 862 17.77 0.17 -33.25
N THR A 863 18.82 0.43 -32.48
CA THR A 863 20.16 0.73 -33.01
C THR A 863 20.69 -0.36 -33.96
N GLN A 864 20.45 -1.64 -33.64
CA GLN A 864 20.80 -2.80 -34.49
C GLN A 864 19.76 -3.21 -35.55
N SER A 865 18.68 -2.43 -35.74
CA SER A 865 17.61 -2.78 -36.68
C SER A 865 18.09 -2.75 -38.14
N ALA A 866 17.62 -3.70 -38.95
CA ALA A 866 17.78 -3.61 -40.40
C ALA A 866 16.84 -2.54 -40.98
N VAL A 867 17.39 -1.51 -41.62
CA VAL A 867 16.61 -0.42 -42.25
C VAL A 867 16.73 -0.47 -43.76
N ILE A 868 15.58 -0.57 -44.45
CA ILE A 868 15.48 -0.65 -45.90
C ILE A 868 14.55 0.47 -46.38
N VAL A 869 15.01 1.27 -47.34
CA VAL A 869 14.17 2.31 -47.97
C VAL A 869 14.16 2.11 -49.48
N ASN A 870 12.97 2.00 -50.08
CA ASN A 870 12.78 1.74 -51.51
C ASN A 870 13.58 0.55 -52.07
N GLY A 871 13.68 -0.53 -51.29
CA GLY A 871 14.41 -1.74 -51.67
C GLY A 871 15.94 -1.62 -51.60
N LYS A 872 16.48 -0.50 -51.06
CA LYS A 872 17.90 -0.30 -50.82
C LYS A 872 18.19 -0.33 -49.31
N PRO A 873 19.01 -1.27 -48.81
CA PRO A 873 19.46 -1.27 -47.42
C PRO A 873 20.28 -0.01 -47.10
N ILE A 874 20.04 0.62 -45.96
CA ILE A 874 20.84 1.75 -45.48
C ILE A 874 22.02 1.17 -44.68
N SER A 875 23.17 1.04 -45.37
CA SER A 875 24.46 0.52 -44.86
C SER A 875 24.47 -0.95 -44.37
N PRO A 876 25.05 -1.90 -45.11
CA PRO A 876 25.27 -3.27 -44.61
C PRO A 876 26.56 -3.43 -43.76
N GLY A 877 27.13 -2.35 -43.16
CA GLY A 877 28.47 -2.48 -42.57
C GLY A 877 29.02 -1.42 -41.60
N THR A 878 28.21 -0.51 -41.04
CA THR A 878 28.66 0.40 -39.96
C THR A 878 27.63 0.49 -38.82
N THR A 879 28.12 0.81 -37.63
CA THR A 879 27.57 0.44 -36.30
C THR A 879 26.21 1.03 -35.87
N ASN A 880 25.46 1.73 -36.72
CA ASN A 880 24.13 2.27 -36.35
C ASN A 880 23.26 2.63 -37.59
N ALA A 881 22.38 1.72 -38.02
CA ALA A 881 21.49 1.94 -39.18
C ALA A 881 20.38 2.98 -38.92
N LYS A 882 19.92 3.08 -37.66
CA LYS A 882 18.96 4.10 -37.20
C LYS A 882 19.51 5.51 -37.43
N LEU A 883 20.75 5.77 -37.02
CA LEU A 883 21.39 7.07 -37.18
C LEU A 883 21.53 7.49 -38.65
N GLU A 884 21.91 6.56 -39.53
CA GLU A 884 22.02 6.84 -40.97
C GLU A 884 20.66 7.08 -41.62
N PHE A 885 19.62 6.38 -41.18
CA PHE A 885 18.23 6.69 -41.58
C PHE A 885 17.83 8.10 -41.14
N GLN A 886 18.07 8.46 -39.88
CA GLN A 886 17.74 9.78 -39.33
C GLN A 886 18.44 10.92 -40.10
N LYS A 887 19.73 10.78 -40.40
CA LYS A 887 20.47 11.74 -41.25
C LYS A 887 19.87 11.88 -42.63
N LYS A 888 19.54 10.76 -43.29
CA LYS A 888 18.93 10.79 -44.63
C LYS A 888 17.54 11.41 -44.58
N TRP A 889 16.73 11.05 -43.59
CA TRP A 889 15.37 11.59 -43.45
C TRP A 889 15.37 13.10 -43.17
N LEU A 890 16.35 13.60 -42.40
CA LEU A 890 16.54 15.03 -42.17
C LEU A 890 16.74 15.84 -43.47
N THR A 891 17.37 15.25 -44.50
CA THR A 891 17.60 15.91 -45.80
C THR A 891 16.34 16.01 -46.68
N THR A 892 15.25 15.35 -46.30
CA THR A 892 13.99 15.43 -47.05
C THR A 892 13.22 16.72 -46.73
N PRO A 893 12.35 17.21 -47.63
CA PRO A 893 11.38 18.28 -47.30
C PRO A 893 10.40 17.83 -46.23
N LEU A 894 9.65 18.78 -45.65
CA LEU A 894 8.64 18.44 -44.64
C LEU A 894 7.62 17.45 -45.21
N THR A 895 7.22 16.48 -44.38
CA THR A 895 6.34 15.37 -44.78
C THR A 895 5.04 15.42 -44.00
N THR A 896 3.99 14.83 -44.56
CA THR A 896 2.79 14.46 -43.81
C THR A 896 2.26 13.13 -44.30
N HIS A 897 2.15 12.17 -43.38
CA HIS A 897 1.69 10.82 -43.63
C HIS A 897 0.24 10.64 -43.21
N GLN A 898 -0.47 9.81 -43.96
CA GLN A 898 -1.79 9.32 -43.63
C GLN A 898 -1.82 7.79 -43.79
N LEU A 899 -2.13 7.09 -42.70
CA LEU A 899 -2.33 5.65 -42.69
C LEU A 899 -3.66 5.30 -43.37
N ASN A 900 -3.68 4.34 -44.30
CA ASN A 900 -4.89 3.88 -44.97
C ASN A 900 -5.39 2.54 -44.42
N SER A 901 -4.48 1.57 -44.25
CA SER A 901 -4.79 0.25 -43.72
C SER A 901 -3.54 -0.40 -43.14
N TYR A 902 -3.71 -1.39 -42.28
CA TYR A 902 -2.62 -2.23 -41.78
C TYR A 902 -3.12 -3.64 -41.50
N ASP A 903 -2.19 -4.58 -41.49
CA ASP A 903 -2.39 -5.96 -41.07
C ASP A 903 -1.24 -6.36 -40.13
N CYS A 904 -1.50 -7.21 -39.14
CA CYS A 904 -0.49 -7.63 -38.18
C CYS A 904 -0.64 -9.10 -37.79
N HIS A 905 0.50 -9.78 -37.62
CA HIS A 905 0.57 -11.20 -37.27
C HIS A 905 1.59 -11.39 -36.15
N ILE A 906 1.16 -11.99 -35.04
CA ILE A 906 2.07 -12.40 -33.95
C ILE A 906 2.86 -13.63 -34.42
N ILE A 907 4.16 -13.67 -34.14
CA ILE A 907 4.98 -14.86 -34.38
C ILE A 907 5.04 -15.65 -33.06
N PRO A 908 4.38 -16.82 -32.97
CA PRO A 908 4.32 -17.57 -31.72
C PRO A 908 5.71 -18.01 -31.23
N GLY A 909 5.99 -17.81 -29.94
CA GLY A 909 7.22 -18.28 -29.29
C GLY A 909 8.47 -17.42 -29.52
N THR A 910 8.35 -16.30 -30.23
CA THR A 910 9.49 -15.39 -30.50
C THR A 910 9.37 -14.01 -29.86
N GLY A 911 8.26 -13.71 -29.19
CA GLY A 911 8.00 -12.41 -28.54
C GLY A 911 7.96 -11.23 -29.52
N THR A 912 7.65 -11.48 -30.79
CA THR A 912 7.70 -10.50 -31.88
C THR A 912 6.49 -10.61 -32.79
N MET A 913 6.11 -9.49 -33.42
CA MET A 913 5.02 -9.41 -34.37
C MET A 913 5.45 -8.76 -35.70
N VAL A 914 4.83 -9.18 -36.79
CA VAL A 914 4.99 -8.59 -38.12
C VAL A 914 3.84 -7.62 -38.37
N ILE A 915 4.17 -6.39 -38.77
CA ILE A 915 3.19 -5.36 -39.11
C ILE A 915 3.40 -4.94 -40.56
N ASN A 916 2.34 -5.00 -41.38
CA ASN A 916 2.31 -4.53 -42.76
C ASN A 916 1.32 -3.38 -42.87
N ALA A 917 1.81 -2.15 -43.01
CA ALA A 917 1.01 -0.95 -43.12
C ALA A 917 1.08 -0.35 -44.53
N SER A 918 -0.03 0.18 -45.01
CA SER A 918 -0.11 0.95 -46.25
C SER A 918 -0.72 2.33 -46.00
N GLY A 919 -0.22 3.32 -46.72
CA GLY A 919 -0.63 4.69 -46.53
C GLY A 919 -0.24 5.58 -47.69
N LYS A 920 -0.41 6.88 -47.47
CA LYS A 920 -0.03 7.93 -48.41
C LYS A 920 0.74 9.02 -47.69
N VAL A 921 1.73 9.58 -48.37
CA VAL A 921 2.58 10.66 -47.86
C VAL A 921 2.69 11.74 -48.92
N ARG A 922 2.71 13.00 -48.50
CA ARG A 922 3.00 14.13 -49.38
C ARG A 922 4.12 14.98 -48.79
N PHE A 923 4.81 15.68 -49.66
CA PHE A 923 5.99 16.46 -49.34
C PHE A 923 5.69 17.94 -49.53
N ASP A 924 6.41 18.77 -48.79
CA ASP A 924 6.45 20.21 -49.01
C ASP A 924 7.27 20.49 -50.27
N GLU A 925 6.62 21.10 -51.26
CA GLU A 925 7.19 21.44 -52.56
C GLU A 925 7.56 22.92 -52.67
N SER A 926 7.49 23.67 -51.56
CA SER A 926 7.86 25.10 -51.52
C SER A 926 9.36 25.38 -51.72
N GLY A 927 10.17 24.36 -52.03
CA GLY A 927 11.62 24.46 -52.16
C GLY A 927 12.38 24.56 -50.83
N ARG A 928 11.74 24.27 -49.69
CA ARG A 928 12.36 24.36 -48.35
C ARG A 928 12.79 23.01 -47.79
N SER A 929 13.91 22.98 -47.07
CA SER A 929 14.32 21.80 -46.29
C SER A 929 13.47 21.63 -45.01
N LYS A 930 13.54 20.46 -44.36
CA LYS A 930 12.93 20.24 -43.01
C LYS A 930 13.43 21.23 -41.94
N LEU A 931 14.57 21.89 -42.17
CA LEU A 931 15.12 22.96 -41.31
C LEU A 931 14.64 24.37 -41.69
N GLY A 932 13.83 24.49 -42.75
CA GLY A 932 13.29 25.75 -43.25
C GLY A 932 14.22 26.52 -44.19
N GLU A 933 15.31 25.91 -44.65
CA GLU A 933 16.30 26.55 -45.52
C GLU A 933 15.81 26.58 -46.98
N THR A 934 16.06 27.68 -47.69
CA THR A 934 15.77 27.84 -49.13
C THR A 934 17.07 27.88 -49.95
N PRO A 935 17.10 27.37 -51.19
CA PRO A 935 18.22 27.51 -52.12
C PRO A 935 18.43 28.93 -52.68
N ASP A 936 17.60 29.93 -52.31
CA ASP A 936 17.71 31.30 -52.80
C ASP A 936 18.99 32.02 -52.30
N LEU A 937 19.80 32.54 -53.24
CA LEU A 937 21.06 33.26 -52.97
C LEU A 937 20.89 34.61 -52.26
N VAL A 938 19.66 35.13 -52.15
CA VAL A 938 19.35 36.44 -51.53
C VAL A 938 18.32 36.25 -50.42
N GLN A 939 18.80 36.03 -49.19
CA GLN A 939 17.92 36.04 -48.02
C GLN A 939 17.62 37.50 -47.63
N THR A 940 16.39 37.94 -47.85
CA THR A 940 15.95 39.28 -47.40
C THR A 940 15.76 39.25 -45.88
N PRO A 941 16.45 40.11 -45.10
CA PRO A 941 16.31 40.11 -43.65
C PRO A 941 15.05 40.86 -43.25
N SER A 942 13.90 40.18 -43.18
CA SER A 942 12.77 40.45 -42.28
C SER A 942 11.45 39.82 -42.78
N SER A 943 11.02 38.74 -42.13
CA SER A 943 9.64 38.61 -41.64
C SER A 943 9.52 37.33 -40.79
N ASN A 944 9.18 37.50 -39.51
CA ASN A 944 8.71 36.42 -38.62
C ASN A 944 7.29 35.97 -39.01
N THR A 945 7.07 35.65 -40.28
CA THR A 945 5.83 35.04 -40.75
C THR A 945 5.99 33.54 -40.81
N ARG A 946 5.27 32.81 -39.95
CA ARG A 946 5.05 31.36 -40.07
C ARG A 946 4.62 31.08 -41.52
N THR A 947 5.53 30.55 -42.31
CA THR A 947 5.30 30.29 -43.72
C THR A 947 4.68 28.90 -43.84
N ARG A 948 3.53 28.83 -44.53
CA ARG A 948 2.72 27.62 -44.63
C ARG A 948 3.36 26.68 -45.67
N PRO A 949 3.48 25.37 -45.40
CA PRO A 949 3.99 24.41 -46.38
C PRO A 949 3.09 24.34 -47.61
N GLU A 950 3.69 24.17 -48.78
CA GLU A 950 3.00 23.98 -50.06
C GLU A 950 2.99 22.48 -50.37
N TRP A 951 1.89 21.82 -50.03
CA TRP A 951 1.78 20.38 -50.16
C TRP A 951 1.58 19.92 -51.60
N GLY A 952 2.50 19.10 -52.10
CA GLY A 952 2.38 18.42 -53.40
C GLY A 952 1.37 17.25 -53.41
N ALA A 953 1.35 16.52 -54.53
CA ALA A 953 0.50 15.35 -54.71
C ALA A 953 0.89 14.17 -53.78
N TRP A 954 -0.06 13.27 -53.51
CA TRP A 954 0.14 12.13 -52.62
C TRP A 954 0.95 11.00 -53.29
N PHE A 955 2.01 10.58 -52.63
CA PHE A 955 2.74 9.34 -52.88
C PHE A 955 2.06 8.21 -52.12
N GLY A 956 2.01 7.01 -52.69
CA GLY A 956 1.64 5.79 -51.96
C GLY A 956 2.87 5.19 -51.29
N PHE A 957 2.73 4.67 -50.06
CA PHE A 957 3.80 3.91 -49.39
C PHE A 957 3.28 2.62 -48.76
N ASN A 958 4.18 1.65 -48.64
CA ASN A 958 4.05 0.47 -47.78
C ASN A 958 5.19 0.47 -46.75
N LEU A 959 4.85 0.13 -45.51
CA LEU A 959 5.75 0.01 -44.38
C LEU A 959 5.61 -1.40 -43.80
N ASN A 960 6.67 -2.20 -43.88
CA ASN A 960 6.73 -3.51 -43.27
C ASN A 960 7.71 -3.49 -42.09
N MET A 961 7.27 -4.00 -40.93
CA MET A 961 8.06 -3.99 -39.71
C MET A 961 8.00 -5.32 -38.97
N VAL A 962 9.09 -5.64 -38.26
CA VAL A 962 9.11 -6.68 -37.21
C VAL A 962 9.34 -5.96 -35.89
N VAL A 963 8.43 -6.12 -34.94
CA VAL A 963 8.36 -5.33 -33.70
C VAL A 963 8.26 -6.27 -32.50
N ASP A 964 8.91 -5.92 -31.39
CA ASP A 964 8.75 -6.66 -30.14
C ASP A 964 7.33 -6.48 -29.56
N GLU A 965 6.82 -7.52 -28.90
CA GLU A 965 5.54 -7.44 -28.18
C GLU A 965 5.59 -6.48 -26.99
N THR A 966 6.78 -6.15 -26.49
CA THR A 966 7.02 -5.11 -25.46
C THR A 966 6.62 -3.71 -25.93
N MET A 967 6.28 -3.52 -27.21
CA MET A 967 5.69 -2.26 -27.72
C MET A 967 4.42 -1.84 -26.97
N MET A 968 3.77 -2.76 -26.25
CA MET A 968 2.61 -2.50 -25.41
C MET A 968 2.93 -1.76 -24.09
N GLN A 969 4.21 -1.69 -23.73
CA GLN A 969 4.72 -1.09 -22.49
C GLN A 969 5.68 0.08 -22.78
N ASN A 970 6.53 -0.04 -23.81
CA ASN A 970 7.45 1.01 -24.26
C ASN A 970 7.38 1.15 -25.78
N VAL A 971 7.22 2.36 -26.31
CA VAL A 971 7.12 2.59 -27.76
C VAL A 971 8.47 2.84 -28.43
N GLU A 972 9.54 3.12 -27.68
CA GLU A 972 10.86 3.43 -28.23
C GLU A 972 11.75 2.19 -28.36
N GLU A 973 12.58 2.16 -29.41
CA GLU A 973 13.52 1.05 -29.66
C GLU A 973 12.92 -0.37 -29.63
N VAL A 974 11.72 -0.54 -30.19
CA VAL A 974 11.02 -1.84 -30.29
C VAL A 974 11.01 -2.46 -31.69
N VAL A 975 11.41 -1.70 -32.73
CA VAL A 975 11.41 -2.19 -34.12
C VAL A 975 12.76 -2.85 -34.45
N ASN A 976 12.71 -4.15 -34.77
CA ASN A 976 13.86 -4.98 -35.18
C ASN A 976 14.15 -4.91 -36.68
N THR A 977 13.15 -4.60 -37.51
CA THR A 977 13.30 -4.43 -38.96
C THR A 977 12.34 -3.36 -39.44
N PHE A 978 12.83 -2.42 -40.24
CA PHE A 978 12.06 -1.29 -40.77
C PHE A 978 12.22 -1.21 -42.29
N ASN A 979 11.17 -1.51 -43.05
CA ASN A 979 11.19 -1.47 -44.51
C ASN A 979 10.12 -0.51 -45.05
N TYR A 980 10.56 0.67 -45.51
CA TYR A 980 9.69 1.71 -46.04
C TYR A 980 9.83 1.81 -47.56
N ARG A 981 8.73 1.66 -48.32
CA ARG A 981 8.76 1.63 -49.78
C ARG A 981 7.65 2.47 -50.39
N PHE A 982 7.98 3.36 -51.33
CA PHE A 982 6.99 4.01 -52.16
C PHE A 982 6.37 3.02 -53.15
N THR A 983 5.05 2.99 -53.22
CA THR A 983 4.25 2.14 -54.10
C THR A 983 3.63 2.91 -55.26
N PHE A 984 3.45 4.22 -55.10
CA PHE A 984 2.93 5.11 -56.15
C PHE A 984 3.66 6.46 -56.11
N LYS A 985 4.04 6.96 -57.29
CA LYS A 985 4.65 8.27 -57.48
C LYS A 985 3.78 9.12 -58.43
N PRO A 986 3.31 10.29 -58.01
CA PRO A 986 2.55 11.20 -58.88
C PRO A 986 3.46 11.84 -59.95
N GLU A 987 2.91 12.05 -61.16
CA GLU A 987 3.63 12.62 -62.31
C GLU A 987 3.87 14.13 -62.18
N ASP A 988 3.05 14.81 -61.39
CA ASP A 988 3.06 16.26 -61.17
C ASP A 988 3.87 16.72 -59.95
N SER A 989 4.53 15.80 -59.24
CA SER A 989 5.38 16.14 -58.10
C SER A 989 6.80 16.52 -58.52
N VAL A 990 7.33 17.57 -57.88
CA VAL A 990 8.74 17.99 -58.07
C VAL A 990 9.73 17.11 -57.29
N ILE A 991 9.25 16.22 -56.42
CA ILE A 991 10.10 15.35 -55.58
C ILE A 991 10.55 14.09 -56.35
N GLN A 992 11.85 13.81 -56.33
CA GLN A 992 12.46 12.63 -56.92
C GLN A 992 13.23 11.84 -55.85
N PHE A 993 12.91 10.55 -55.70
CA PHE A 993 13.47 9.62 -54.70
C PHE A 993 14.44 8.61 -55.31
#